data_AF-A0A815RHR5-F1
#
_entry.id   AF-A0A815RHR5-F1
#
_cell.length_a   1.000
_cell.length_b   1.000
_cell.length_c   1.000
_cell.angle_alpha   90.00
_cell.angle_beta   90.00
_cell.angle_gamma   90.00
#
_symmetry.space_group_name_H-M   'P 1'
#
loop_
_entity.id
_entity.type
_entity.pdbx_description
1 polymer ?
#
loop_
_entity_poly.entity_id
_entity_poly.type
_entity_poly.pdbx_seq_one_letter_code
_entity_poly.pdbx_strand_id
1 'polypeptide(L)'
;MKNFMILIWDVLDGSGVNELLGKIYKGATLRSILNVHHFNKSLRCCKLLYTALSILLIEQFLTTSPLPDQILSVLSAVPNGYDYLKNETKQKWFKDLTNELKKVELSDVFTTWAVGCSQQNITFKFWLFVLQCLFEPLIELNMAIRTSNFSARNGSLSKMAPLFFANNHRNYARLFAQHFFDLRSSSASLLQHLARSFAVNRTQRPFSYIAMDQTIECTINKHGKSHGGISGRFNEQSINNWTNSFAYRAILSTVTNEIAGLETSKNTIDSHIECQPNRVQVDNEDLSTIVSKLNEENLFSFQHQHCRILSSGELIHGDIINNICSSFERGLEALKTYTEQRLVNKSVTLDEPLRAMRRLRIRDNDTYTAGVAAKGRASSKKQNNINQITKTVDEYITRIIILAECRNLDITELFSYEFTDAPLSLCDKDNWNFMNQQTKADALNFLRDKFPTAFSRVCPITFDQCALIVDGGSLLEIRPSSKHSTVYDYAAQLLQNVIIQQFKSFDRIDIVFDSHISKALKAYTQRHGNDNMSNKYDLKKSDLLASKYHEFVHGNRAVLAKCMSECWREPALVQLLPDHKVLVVAGPSEEAIILKKDVAPGIIEELECNHIEADTRMLLHAQVIQSTYVFKKVIIQATDTDVILLCIANAKIIGLEALVVKSLNTTTKVHTYINSIYIAQEIIDKWHFDPSVLLTLHALSGCDTTSFIRNITKTNF
;
A
#
# COMPACT_ATOMS: atom_id res chain seq x y z
N MET A 1 -22.55 -8.28 -18.57
CA MET A 1 -21.16 -8.71 -18.29
C MET A 1 -20.14 -7.58 -18.48
N LYS A 2 -19.95 -7.02 -19.69
CA LYS A 2 -18.94 -5.97 -19.95
C LYS A 2 -18.92 -4.83 -18.92
N ASN A 3 -20.05 -4.15 -18.72
CA ASN A 3 -20.15 -3.04 -17.77
C ASN A 3 -19.94 -3.44 -16.31
N PHE A 4 -20.20 -4.70 -15.97
CA PHE A 4 -19.92 -5.18 -14.63
C PHE A 4 -18.43 -5.42 -14.44
N MET A 5 -17.71 -5.96 -15.44
CA MET A 5 -16.24 -6.01 -15.38
C MET A 5 -15.62 -4.61 -15.26
N ILE A 6 -16.18 -3.59 -15.94
CA ILE A 6 -15.75 -2.19 -15.77
C ILE A 6 -15.93 -1.76 -14.30
N LEU A 7 -17.09 -2.07 -13.70
CA LEU A 7 -17.34 -1.80 -12.27
C LEU A 7 -16.31 -2.53 -11.39
N ILE A 8 -16.04 -3.81 -11.64
CA ILE A 8 -15.04 -4.60 -10.88
C ILE A 8 -13.69 -3.90 -10.93
N TRP A 9 -13.21 -3.53 -12.11
CA TRP A 9 -11.91 -2.88 -12.26
C TRP A 9 -11.88 -1.47 -11.66
N ASP A 10 -12.98 -0.73 -11.69
CA ASP A 10 -13.10 0.60 -11.07
C ASP A 10 -13.20 0.52 -9.52
N VAL A 11 -13.69 -0.60 -8.96
CA VAL A 11 -13.62 -0.87 -7.50
C VAL A 11 -12.21 -1.30 -7.08
N LEU A 12 -11.55 -2.14 -7.88
CA LEU A 12 -10.19 -2.63 -7.64
C LEU A 12 -9.10 -1.63 -8.06
N ASP A 13 -9.46 -0.48 -8.61
CA ASP A 13 -8.51 0.54 -9.03
C ASP A 13 -7.72 1.08 -7.82
N GLY A 14 -6.40 0.91 -7.85
CA GLY A 14 -5.49 1.22 -6.75
C GLY A 14 -5.24 0.08 -5.74
N SER A 15 -5.83 -1.11 -5.93
CA SER A 15 -5.61 -2.27 -5.01
C SER A 15 -4.27 -2.98 -5.16
N GLY A 16 -3.51 -2.73 -6.23
CA GLY A 16 -2.33 -3.52 -6.60
C GLY A 16 -2.63 -4.68 -7.56
N VAL A 17 -3.91 -4.94 -7.88
CA VAL A 17 -4.31 -5.98 -8.86
C VAL A 17 -3.80 -5.67 -10.28
N ASN A 18 -3.64 -4.39 -10.62
CA ASN A 18 -3.13 -3.99 -11.93
C ASN A 18 -1.67 -4.45 -12.13
N GLU A 19 -0.84 -4.28 -11.10
CA GLU A 19 0.56 -4.70 -11.06
C GLU A 19 0.67 -6.23 -11.05
N LEU A 20 -0.23 -6.90 -10.32
CA LEU A 20 -0.35 -8.36 -10.34
C LEU A 20 -0.65 -8.89 -11.75
N LEU A 21 -1.67 -8.32 -12.42
CA LEU A 21 -1.99 -8.66 -13.81
C LEU A 21 -0.91 -8.23 -14.80
N GLY A 22 -0.09 -7.23 -14.45
CA GLY A 22 1.10 -6.79 -15.19
C GLY A 22 2.15 -7.87 -15.39
N LYS A 23 2.16 -8.91 -14.54
CA LYS A 23 3.04 -10.07 -14.68
C LYS A 23 2.62 -10.99 -15.83
N ILE A 24 1.33 -11.00 -16.16
CA ILE A 24 0.76 -11.83 -17.22
C ILE A 24 0.60 -11.04 -18.52
N TYR A 25 0.13 -9.79 -18.42
CA TYR A 25 -0.12 -8.92 -19.57
C TYR A 25 0.65 -7.61 -19.46
N LYS A 26 1.39 -7.25 -20.51
CA LYS A 26 2.21 -6.03 -20.53
C LYS A 26 1.58 -4.89 -21.34
N GLY A 27 1.89 -3.66 -20.95
CA GLY A 27 1.71 -2.44 -21.75
C GLY A 27 0.27 -2.15 -22.20
N ALA A 28 0.07 -1.98 -23.51
CA ALA A 28 -1.24 -1.63 -24.09
C ALA A 28 -2.29 -2.73 -23.88
N THR A 29 -1.88 -4.01 -23.85
CA THR A 29 -2.81 -5.13 -23.66
C THR A 29 -3.46 -5.08 -22.28
N LEU A 30 -2.68 -4.79 -21.23
CA LEU A 30 -3.20 -4.66 -19.86
C LEU A 30 -4.22 -3.52 -19.77
N ARG A 31 -3.89 -2.34 -20.32
CA ARG A 31 -4.84 -1.21 -20.36
C ARG A 31 -6.14 -1.57 -21.08
N SER A 32 -6.03 -2.30 -22.19
CA SER A 32 -7.18 -2.80 -22.94
C SER A 32 -8.02 -3.83 -22.18
N ILE A 33 -7.41 -4.58 -21.26
CA ILE A 33 -8.09 -5.53 -20.36
C ILE A 33 -8.86 -4.80 -19.26
N LEU A 34 -8.21 -3.84 -18.60
CA LEU A 34 -8.81 -3.06 -17.50
C LEU A 34 -9.95 -2.17 -17.99
N ASN A 35 -9.84 -1.62 -19.21
CA ASN A 35 -10.93 -0.88 -19.86
C ASN A 35 -11.98 -1.80 -20.53
N VAL A 36 -11.78 -3.12 -20.49
CA VAL A 36 -12.67 -4.13 -21.09
C VAL A 36 -12.89 -3.90 -22.60
N HIS A 37 -11.88 -3.38 -23.30
CA HIS A 37 -11.84 -3.34 -24.77
C HIS A 37 -11.57 -4.74 -25.34
N HIS A 38 -10.83 -5.60 -24.63
CA HIS A 38 -10.64 -7.01 -24.96
C HIS A 38 -11.47 -7.92 -24.05
N PHE A 39 -12.77 -8.02 -24.33
CA PHE A 39 -13.74 -8.75 -23.50
C PHE A 39 -13.28 -10.14 -23.03
N ASN A 40 -12.82 -11.01 -23.94
CA ASN A 40 -12.41 -12.37 -23.59
C ASN A 40 -11.18 -12.40 -22.68
N LYS A 41 -10.20 -11.51 -22.89
CA LYS A 41 -9.01 -11.43 -22.02
C LYS A 41 -9.39 -10.88 -20.64
N SER A 42 -10.29 -9.90 -20.57
CA SER A 42 -10.81 -9.39 -19.30
C SER A 42 -11.56 -10.47 -18.52
N LEU A 43 -12.44 -11.23 -19.19
CA LEU A 43 -13.16 -12.32 -18.56
C LEU A 43 -12.19 -13.42 -18.07
N ARG A 44 -11.15 -13.73 -18.85
CA ARG A 44 -10.07 -14.64 -18.42
C ARG A 44 -9.39 -14.16 -17.15
N CYS A 45 -9.01 -12.88 -17.06
CA CYS A 45 -8.41 -12.33 -15.83
C CYS A 45 -9.36 -12.45 -14.63
N CYS A 46 -10.66 -12.19 -14.80
CA CYS A 46 -11.65 -12.40 -13.73
C CYS A 46 -11.74 -13.88 -13.32
N LYS A 47 -11.73 -14.83 -14.27
CA LYS A 47 -11.71 -16.28 -13.97
C LYS A 47 -10.47 -16.65 -13.16
N LEU A 48 -9.28 -16.23 -13.58
CA LEU A 48 -8.03 -16.54 -12.88
C LEU A 48 -7.99 -15.97 -11.46
N LEU A 49 -8.41 -14.71 -11.28
CA LEU A 49 -8.47 -14.08 -9.96
C LEU A 49 -9.52 -14.74 -9.05
N TYR A 50 -10.69 -15.06 -9.60
CA TYR A 50 -11.72 -15.82 -8.87
C TYR A 50 -11.16 -17.15 -8.40
N THR A 51 -10.57 -17.94 -9.30
CA THR A 51 -10.00 -19.25 -8.96
C THR A 51 -8.86 -19.13 -7.94
N ALA A 52 -7.95 -18.17 -8.10
CA ALA A 52 -6.85 -17.97 -7.16
C ALA A 52 -7.34 -17.61 -5.75
N LEU A 53 -8.29 -16.68 -5.64
CA LEU A 53 -8.88 -16.29 -4.36
C LEU A 53 -9.68 -17.44 -3.73
N SER A 54 -10.40 -18.24 -4.54
CA SER A 54 -11.10 -19.43 -4.06
C SER A 54 -10.14 -20.49 -3.51
N ILE A 55 -9.01 -20.75 -4.18
CA ILE A 55 -7.98 -21.69 -3.70
C ILE A 55 -7.49 -21.26 -2.31
N LEU A 56 -7.05 -20.01 -2.17
CA LEU A 56 -6.52 -19.49 -0.90
C LEU A 56 -7.57 -19.48 0.22
N LEU A 57 -8.82 -19.14 -0.10
CA LEU A 57 -9.90 -19.15 0.88
C LEU A 57 -10.21 -20.58 1.36
N ILE A 58 -10.23 -21.54 0.44
CA ILE A 58 -10.45 -22.95 0.77
C ILE A 58 -9.28 -23.51 1.57
N GLU A 59 -8.03 -23.26 1.17
CA GLU A 59 -6.85 -23.69 1.93
C GLU A 59 -6.87 -23.18 3.37
N GLN A 60 -7.26 -21.92 3.56
CA GLN A 60 -7.42 -21.34 4.88
C GLN A 60 -8.56 -21.99 5.70
N PHE A 61 -9.68 -22.30 5.04
CA PHE A 61 -10.78 -23.04 5.68
C PHE A 61 -10.31 -24.43 6.14
N LEU A 62 -9.63 -25.18 5.27
CA LEU A 62 -9.12 -26.52 5.57
C LEU A 62 -8.08 -26.52 6.69
N THR A 63 -7.30 -25.45 6.83
CA THR A 63 -6.30 -25.30 7.91
C THR A 63 -6.96 -25.04 9.27
N THR A 64 -8.11 -24.36 9.29
CA THR A 64 -8.78 -23.93 10.52
C THR A 64 -9.95 -24.83 10.93
N SER A 65 -10.50 -25.59 9.98
CA SER A 65 -11.67 -26.44 10.16
C SER A 65 -11.38 -27.83 9.58
N PRO A 66 -11.20 -28.87 10.41
CA PRO A 66 -10.97 -30.22 9.92
C PRO A 66 -12.21 -30.72 9.17
N LEU A 67 -11.99 -31.30 7.99
CA LEU A 67 -13.06 -31.92 7.22
C LEU A 67 -13.49 -33.25 7.86
N PRO A 68 -14.77 -33.64 7.77
CA PRO A 68 -15.20 -34.98 8.14
C PRO A 68 -14.50 -36.07 7.32
N ASP A 69 -14.21 -37.20 7.95
CA ASP A 69 -13.50 -38.34 7.34
C ASP A 69 -14.13 -38.83 6.02
N GLN A 70 -15.44 -38.71 5.91
CA GLN A 70 -16.20 -39.06 4.70
C GLN A 70 -15.77 -38.21 3.49
N ILE A 71 -15.55 -36.91 3.69
CA ILE A 71 -15.09 -36.01 2.62
C ILE A 71 -13.62 -36.27 2.31
N LEU A 72 -12.79 -36.47 3.34
CA LEU A 72 -11.37 -36.81 3.17
C LEU A 72 -11.18 -38.10 2.36
N SER A 73 -12.06 -39.11 2.57
CA SER A 73 -12.04 -40.36 1.81
C SER A 73 -12.36 -40.19 0.32
N VAL A 74 -13.21 -39.22 -0.02
CA VAL A 74 -13.52 -38.90 -1.43
C VAL A 74 -12.40 -38.06 -2.06
N LEU A 75 -11.81 -37.14 -1.30
CA LEU A 75 -10.69 -36.31 -1.76
C LEU A 75 -9.40 -37.12 -1.97
N SER A 76 -9.15 -38.15 -1.17
CA SER A 76 -7.98 -39.03 -1.38
C SER A 76 -8.10 -39.89 -2.63
N ALA A 77 -9.31 -40.06 -3.18
CA ALA A 77 -9.60 -40.78 -4.41
C ALA A 77 -9.63 -39.89 -5.67
N VAL A 78 -9.10 -38.67 -5.63
CA VAL A 78 -9.08 -37.75 -6.78
C VAL A 78 -8.41 -38.41 -7.99
N PRO A 79 -9.11 -38.55 -9.13
CA PRO A 79 -8.52 -39.17 -10.32
C PRO A 79 -7.51 -38.25 -11.01
N ASN A 80 -6.38 -38.79 -11.47
CA ASN A 80 -5.32 -38.03 -12.16
C ASN A 80 -5.78 -37.37 -13.49
N GLY A 81 -5.32 -36.13 -13.74
CA GLY A 81 -5.48 -35.38 -15.00
C GLY A 81 -6.79 -34.56 -15.13
N TYR A 82 -6.91 -33.73 -16.18
CA TYR A 82 -7.98 -32.72 -16.31
C TYR A 82 -9.18 -33.08 -17.22
N ASP A 83 -9.22 -34.28 -17.83
CA ASP A 83 -10.27 -34.66 -18.80
C ASP A 83 -11.61 -35.08 -18.16
N TYR A 84 -12.31 -34.16 -17.50
CA TYR A 84 -13.61 -34.42 -16.85
C TYR A 84 -14.74 -34.76 -17.81
N LEU A 85 -14.72 -34.23 -19.03
CA LEU A 85 -15.81 -34.39 -20.00
C LEU A 85 -15.89 -35.80 -20.61
N LYS A 86 -14.79 -36.57 -20.55
CA LYS A 86 -14.67 -37.87 -21.24
C LYS A 86 -14.50 -39.06 -20.30
N ASN A 87 -14.38 -38.81 -19.01
CA ASN A 87 -13.98 -39.83 -18.04
C ASN A 87 -15.13 -40.09 -17.06
N GLU A 88 -15.84 -41.20 -17.26
CA GLU A 88 -16.96 -41.61 -16.41
C GLU A 88 -16.56 -41.74 -14.93
N THR A 89 -15.34 -42.20 -14.65
CA THR A 89 -14.79 -42.29 -13.29
C THR A 89 -14.69 -40.91 -12.65
N LYS A 90 -14.25 -39.89 -13.39
CA LYS A 90 -14.19 -38.49 -12.90
C LYS A 90 -15.56 -37.87 -12.69
N GLN A 91 -16.51 -38.16 -13.57
CA GLN A 91 -17.89 -37.70 -13.41
C GLN A 91 -18.55 -38.33 -12.20
N LYS A 92 -18.35 -39.64 -12.01
CA LYS A 92 -18.81 -40.37 -10.82
C LYS A 92 -18.19 -39.79 -9.55
N TRP A 93 -16.86 -39.64 -9.53
CA TRP A 93 -16.15 -39.02 -8.40
C TRP A 93 -16.70 -37.62 -8.06
N PHE A 94 -16.90 -36.75 -9.05
CA PHE A 94 -17.44 -35.41 -8.83
C PHE A 94 -18.87 -35.44 -8.28
N LYS A 95 -19.71 -36.35 -8.77
CA LYS A 95 -21.07 -36.56 -8.28
C LYS A 95 -21.06 -37.06 -6.84
N ASP A 96 -20.18 -38.02 -6.52
CA ASP A 96 -20.02 -38.57 -5.17
C ASP A 96 -19.56 -37.47 -4.20
N LEU A 97 -18.54 -36.69 -4.57
CA LEU A 97 -18.09 -35.52 -3.80
C LEU A 97 -19.25 -34.54 -3.57
N THR A 98 -19.99 -34.18 -4.62
CA THR A 98 -21.12 -33.24 -4.51
C THR A 98 -22.21 -33.76 -3.57
N ASN A 99 -22.47 -35.06 -3.56
CA ASN A 99 -23.46 -35.66 -2.68
C ASN A 99 -23.00 -35.64 -1.22
N GLU A 100 -21.74 -35.98 -0.95
CA GLU A 100 -21.18 -35.93 0.42
C GLU A 100 -21.14 -34.49 0.95
N LEU A 101 -20.72 -33.52 0.13
CA LEU A 101 -20.74 -32.11 0.50
C LEU A 101 -22.15 -31.62 0.89
N LYS A 102 -23.19 -32.12 0.21
CA LYS A 102 -24.59 -31.80 0.53
C LYS A 102 -25.07 -32.46 1.82
N LYS A 103 -24.71 -33.72 2.07
CA LYS A 103 -25.12 -34.45 3.28
C LYS A 103 -24.60 -33.81 4.55
N VAL A 104 -23.39 -33.25 4.49
CA VAL A 104 -22.70 -32.62 5.62
C VAL A 104 -23.09 -31.14 5.77
N GLU A 105 -23.91 -30.60 4.87
CA GLU A 105 -24.25 -29.17 4.83
C GLU A 105 -22.99 -28.28 4.86
N LEU A 106 -21.90 -28.74 4.23
CA LEU A 106 -20.59 -28.08 4.31
C LEU A 106 -20.66 -26.63 3.78
N SER A 107 -21.57 -26.35 2.86
CA SER A 107 -21.84 -25.00 2.36
C SER A 107 -22.24 -24.03 3.49
N ASP A 108 -23.07 -24.46 4.44
CA ASP A 108 -23.55 -23.62 5.53
C ASP A 108 -22.47 -23.46 6.60
N VAL A 109 -21.72 -24.53 6.88
CA VAL A 109 -20.53 -24.50 7.75
C VAL A 109 -19.50 -23.51 7.20
N PHE A 110 -19.17 -23.62 5.92
CA PHE A 110 -18.22 -22.74 5.24
C PHE A 110 -18.69 -21.28 5.26
N THR A 111 -19.97 -21.04 4.97
CA THR A 111 -20.55 -19.68 4.97
C THR A 111 -20.49 -19.07 6.37
N THR A 112 -20.87 -19.83 7.40
CA THR A 112 -20.82 -19.39 8.80
C THR A 112 -19.40 -19.06 9.23
N TRP A 113 -18.43 -19.91 8.88
CA TRP A 113 -17.01 -19.68 9.13
C TRP A 113 -16.51 -18.41 8.42
N ALA A 114 -16.79 -18.25 7.13
CA ALA A 114 -16.34 -17.10 6.35
C ALA A 114 -16.91 -15.78 6.90
N VAL A 115 -18.19 -15.77 7.30
CA VAL A 115 -18.83 -14.63 7.96
C VAL A 115 -18.15 -14.31 9.30
N GLY A 116 -17.90 -15.30 10.14
CA GLY A 116 -17.19 -15.12 11.41
C GLY A 116 -15.79 -14.52 11.22
N CYS A 117 -15.03 -15.03 10.23
CA CYS A 117 -13.70 -14.50 9.90
C CYS A 117 -13.76 -13.05 9.39
N SER A 118 -14.76 -12.72 8.56
CA SER A 118 -14.94 -11.37 8.02
C SER A 118 -15.25 -10.30 9.07
N GLN A 119 -15.79 -10.69 10.23
CA GLN A 119 -16.07 -9.77 11.33
C GLN A 119 -14.81 -9.47 12.15
N GLN A 120 -13.87 -10.41 12.20
CA GLN A 120 -12.63 -10.28 12.98
C GLN A 120 -11.53 -9.56 12.20
N ASN A 121 -11.48 -9.72 10.87
CA ASN A 121 -10.38 -9.23 10.05
C ASN A 121 -10.85 -8.39 8.84
N ILE A 122 -10.37 -7.15 8.76
CA ILE A 122 -10.75 -6.20 7.70
C ILE A 122 -10.22 -6.59 6.31
N THR A 123 -9.04 -7.20 6.24
CA THR A 123 -8.44 -7.71 5.00
C THR A 123 -9.23 -8.90 4.48
N PHE A 124 -9.55 -9.84 5.37
CA PHE A 124 -10.41 -10.98 5.05
C PHE A 124 -11.77 -10.50 4.51
N LYS A 125 -12.41 -9.55 5.22
CA LYS A 125 -13.68 -8.95 4.81
C LYS A 125 -13.63 -8.36 3.41
N PHE A 126 -12.57 -7.63 3.10
CA PHE A 126 -12.38 -7.00 1.79
C PHE A 126 -12.25 -8.04 0.67
N TRP A 127 -11.35 -9.01 0.83
CA TRP A 127 -11.11 -10.01 -0.23
C TRP A 127 -12.25 -11.02 -0.36
N LEU A 128 -12.96 -11.32 0.72
CA LEU A 128 -14.21 -12.09 0.67
C LEU A 128 -15.28 -11.33 -0.11
N PHE A 129 -15.44 -10.02 0.12
CA PHE A 129 -16.34 -9.17 -0.67
C PHE A 129 -15.96 -9.16 -2.16
N VAL A 130 -14.67 -9.00 -2.47
CA VAL A 130 -14.18 -9.06 -3.86
C VAL A 130 -14.51 -10.41 -4.51
N LEU A 131 -14.33 -11.52 -3.79
CA LEU A 131 -14.65 -12.84 -4.29
C LEU A 131 -16.16 -13.02 -4.53
N GLN A 132 -16.98 -12.82 -3.49
CA GLN A 132 -18.40 -13.18 -3.47
C GLN A 132 -19.32 -12.15 -4.13
N CYS A 133 -19.01 -10.85 -3.99
CA CYS A 133 -19.86 -9.79 -4.52
C CYS A 133 -19.40 -9.30 -5.90
N LEU A 134 -18.09 -9.36 -6.21
CA LEU A 134 -17.58 -8.87 -7.50
C LEU A 134 -17.35 -10.00 -8.51
N PHE A 135 -16.52 -11.00 -8.20
CA PHE A 135 -16.17 -12.01 -9.19
C PHE A 135 -17.24 -13.09 -9.35
N GLU A 136 -17.76 -13.65 -8.25
CA GLU A 136 -18.71 -14.76 -8.28
C GLU A 136 -19.94 -14.48 -9.16
N PRO A 137 -20.66 -13.33 -9.06
CA PRO A 137 -21.84 -13.08 -9.88
C PRO A 137 -21.52 -13.00 -11.38
N LEU A 138 -20.31 -12.54 -11.74
CA LEU A 138 -19.85 -12.53 -13.12
C LEU A 138 -19.61 -13.95 -13.64
N ILE A 139 -18.95 -14.79 -12.85
CA ILE A 139 -18.67 -16.18 -13.20
C ILE A 139 -19.97 -16.98 -13.30
N GLU A 140 -20.87 -16.84 -12.34
CA GLU A 140 -22.19 -17.48 -12.37
C GLU A 140 -23.01 -17.04 -13.60
N LEU A 141 -23.01 -15.74 -13.94
CA LEU A 141 -23.71 -15.26 -15.14
C LEU A 141 -23.12 -15.87 -16.41
N ASN A 142 -21.79 -15.96 -16.50
CA ASN A 142 -21.12 -16.61 -17.62
C ASN A 142 -21.51 -18.10 -17.69
N MET A 143 -21.46 -18.83 -16.57
CA MET A 143 -21.88 -20.23 -16.49
C MET A 143 -23.34 -20.42 -16.89
N ALA A 144 -24.23 -19.55 -16.41
CA ALA A 144 -25.66 -19.58 -16.70
C ALA A 144 -25.96 -19.37 -18.19
N ILE A 145 -25.25 -18.45 -18.85
CA ILE A 145 -25.35 -18.26 -20.30
C ILE A 145 -24.84 -19.50 -21.04
N ARG A 146 -23.65 -20.00 -20.67
CA ARG A 146 -23.02 -21.14 -21.34
C ARG A 146 -23.81 -22.45 -21.24
N THR A 147 -24.62 -22.58 -20.19
CA THR A 147 -25.51 -23.73 -19.93
C THR A 147 -26.97 -23.47 -20.27
N SER A 148 -27.33 -22.28 -20.76
CA SER A 148 -28.71 -21.86 -20.99
C SER A 148 -29.62 -22.03 -19.74
N ASN A 149 -29.08 -21.76 -18.55
CA ASN A 149 -29.83 -21.81 -17.30
C ASN A 149 -30.43 -20.43 -16.94
N PHE A 150 -31.72 -20.26 -17.23
CA PHE A 150 -32.43 -18.99 -17.02
C PHE A 150 -32.57 -18.59 -15.55
N SER A 151 -32.79 -19.56 -14.66
CA SER A 151 -32.92 -19.31 -13.22
C SER A 151 -31.59 -18.81 -12.64
N ALA A 152 -30.49 -19.51 -12.94
CA ALA A 152 -29.15 -19.09 -12.53
C ALA A 152 -28.81 -17.70 -13.09
N ARG A 153 -29.16 -17.42 -14.35
CA ARG A 153 -28.97 -16.09 -14.97
C ARG A 153 -29.68 -15.00 -14.17
N ASN A 154 -30.95 -15.20 -13.79
CA ASN A 154 -31.69 -14.22 -12.99
C ASN A 154 -31.12 -14.07 -11.58
N GLY A 155 -30.68 -15.17 -10.96
CA GLY A 155 -29.96 -15.16 -9.67
C GLY A 155 -28.70 -14.31 -9.73
N SER A 156 -27.83 -14.54 -10.72
CA SER A 156 -26.59 -13.76 -10.86
C SER A 156 -26.86 -12.28 -11.14
N LEU A 157 -27.84 -11.97 -12.00
CA LEU A 157 -28.24 -10.57 -12.23
C LEU A 157 -28.75 -9.90 -10.95
N SER A 158 -29.40 -10.65 -10.06
CA SER A 158 -29.92 -10.10 -8.79
C SER A 158 -28.78 -9.75 -7.82
N LYS A 159 -27.69 -10.52 -7.84
CA LYS A 159 -26.45 -10.22 -7.11
C LYS A 159 -25.71 -9.00 -7.71
N MET A 160 -25.79 -8.79 -9.02
CA MET A 160 -25.11 -7.66 -9.70
C MET A 160 -25.85 -6.32 -9.55
N ALA A 161 -27.18 -6.32 -9.53
CA ALA A 161 -27.99 -5.10 -9.57
C ALA A 161 -27.69 -4.11 -8.43
N PRO A 162 -27.59 -4.53 -7.15
CA PRO A 162 -27.23 -3.65 -6.03
C PRO A 162 -25.95 -2.86 -6.28
N LEU A 163 -24.92 -3.51 -6.84
CA LEU A 163 -23.62 -2.89 -7.04
C LEU A 163 -23.66 -1.78 -8.09
N PHE A 164 -24.54 -1.85 -9.10
CA PHE A 164 -24.73 -0.76 -10.05
C PHE A 164 -25.33 0.50 -9.38
N PHE A 165 -26.24 0.34 -8.42
CA PHE A 165 -26.74 1.45 -7.62
C PHE A 165 -25.62 2.07 -6.77
N ALA A 166 -24.92 1.23 -5.99
CA ALA A 166 -23.89 1.69 -5.07
C ALA A 166 -22.69 2.36 -5.76
N ASN A 167 -22.38 1.95 -6.99
CA ASN A 167 -21.28 2.50 -7.78
C ASN A 167 -21.72 3.57 -8.79
N ASN A 168 -22.95 4.08 -8.70
CA ASN A 168 -23.48 5.16 -9.53
C ASN A 168 -23.55 4.85 -11.05
N HIS A 169 -23.69 3.58 -11.44
CA HIS A 169 -23.97 3.18 -12.82
C HIS A 169 -25.48 3.33 -13.12
N ARG A 170 -25.96 4.58 -13.12
CA ARG A 170 -27.39 4.93 -13.11
C ARG A 170 -28.21 4.26 -14.21
N ASN A 171 -27.70 4.18 -15.43
CA ASN A 171 -28.41 3.57 -16.55
C ASN A 171 -28.63 2.07 -16.31
N TYR A 172 -27.60 1.35 -15.88
CA TYR A 172 -27.71 -0.07 -15.56
C TYR A 172 -28.56 -0.30 -14.32
N ALA A 173 -28.43 0.55 -13.29
CA ALA A 173 -29.29 0.50 -12.11
C ALA A 173 -30.78 0.57 -12.47
N ARG A 174 -31.18 1.54 -13.31
CA ARG A 174 -32.56 1.67 -13.82
C ARG A 174 -32.98 0.46 -14.65
N LEU A 175 -32.16 0.04 -15.60
CA LEU A 175 -32.45 -1.08 -16.49
C LEU A 175 -32.67 -2.39 -15.72
N PHE A 176 -31.83 -2.67 -14.72
CA PHE A 176 -31.96 -3.88 -13.91
C PHE A 176 -33.22 -3.85 -13.05
N ALA A 177 -33.53 -2.70 -12.42
CA ALA A 177 -34.75 -2.54 -11.64
C ALA A 177 -36.01 -2.77 -12.50
N GLN A 178 -36.07 -2.14 -13.67
CA GLN A 178 -37.15 -2.34 -14.63
C GLN A 178 -37.23 -3.80 -15.09
N HIS A 179 -36.09 -4.38 -15.51
CA HIS A 179 -36.02 -5.76 -15.98
C HIS A 179 -36.54 -6.76 -14.93
N PHE A 180 -36.20 -6.58 -13.65
CA PHE A 180 -36.73 -7.45 -12.58
C PHE A 180 -38.21 -7.23 -12.30
N PHE A 181 -38.68 -5.99 -12.38
CA PHE A 181 -40.11 -5.69 -12.27
C PHE A 181 -40.89 -6.36 -13.40
N ASP A 182 -40.45 -6.20 -14.64
CA ASP A 182 -41.07 -6.80 -15.83
C ASP A 182 -41.09 -8.33 -15.74
N LEU A 183 -40.00 -8.96 -15.30
CA LEU A 183 -39.94 -10.41 -15.10
C LEU A 183 -40.94 -10.88 -14.03
N ARG A 184 -41.14 -10.13 -12.95
CA ARG A 184 -42.12 -10.46 -11.90
C ARG A 184 -43.57 -10.27 -12.37
N SER A 185 -43.80 -9.32 -13.26
CA SER A 185 -45.12 -9.03 -13.85
C SER A 185 -45.43 -9.85 -15.11
N SER A 186 -44.46 -10.63 -15.60
CA SER A 186 -44.61 -11.45 -16.81
C SER A 186 -45.44 -12.72 -16.57
N SER A 187 -46.18 -13.16 -17.59
CA SER A 187 -46.93 -14.42 -17.53
C SER A 187 -45.99 -15.63 -17.51
N ALA A 188 -46.45 -16.74 -16.91
CA ALA A 188 -45.69 -17.99 -16.87
C ALA A 188 -45.30 -18.51 -18.28
N SER A 189 -46.18 -18.30 -19.27
CA SER A 189 -45.92 -18.66 -20.67
C SER A 189 -44.74 -17.86 -21.26
N LEU A 190 -44.71 -16.54 -21.02
CA LEU A 190 -43.61 -15.70 -21.48
C LEU A 190 -42.29 -16.09 -20.79
N LEU A 191 -42.31 -16.37 -19.48
CA LEU A 191 -41.13 -16.81 -18.75
C LEU A 191 -40.60 -18.15 -19.26
N GLN A 192 -41.48 -19.10 -19.59
CA GLN A 192 -41.09 -20.37 -20.20
C GLN A 192 -40.46 -20.17 -21.59
N HIS A 193 -41.01 -19.25 -22.39
CA HIS A 193 -40.45 -18.92 -23.70
C HIS A 193 -39.06 -18.26 -23.58
N LEU A 194 -38.91 -17.29 -22.68
CA LEU A 194 -37.63 -16.65 -22.39
C LEU A 194 -36.59 -17.66 -21.89
N ALA A 195 -36.99 -18.58 -21.01
CA ALA A 195 -36.09 -19.60 -20.48
C ALA A 195 -35.48 -20.50 -21.57
N ARG A 196 -36.20 -20.72 -22.68
CA ARG A 196 -35.73 -21.48 -23.83
C ARG A 196 -34.91 -20.67 -24.83
N SER A 197 -35.03 -19.34 -24.81
CA SER A 197 -34.62 -18.49 -25.95
C SER A 197 -33.59 -17.43 -25.60
N PHE A 198 -33.23 -17.25 -24.32
CA PHE A 198 -32.35 -16.16 -23.90
C PHE A 198 -30.86 -16.33 -24.28
N ALA A 199 -30.45 -17.56 -24.62
CA ALA A 199 -29.10 -17.89 -25.05
C ALA A 199 -29.17 -18.75 -26.32
N VAL A 200 -28.19 -18.61 -27.20
CA VAL A 200 -28.16 -19.32 -28.49
C VAL A 200 -26.99 -20.28 -28.50
N ASN A 201 -27.24 -21.50 -28.95
CA ASN A 201 -26.18 -22.45 -29.25
C ASN A 201 -25.98 -22.53 -30.77
N ARG A 202 -24.73 -22.31 -31.21
CA ARG A 202 -24.33 -22.44 -32.61
C ARG A 202 -23.65 -23.77 -32.93
N THR A 203 -23.34 -24.56 -31.91
CA THR A 203 -22.65 -25.84 -32.05
C THR A 203 -23.43 -26.93 -31.32
N GLN A 204 -23.12 -28.21 -31.53
CA GLN A 204 -23.72 -29.27 -30.71
C GLN A 204 -22.93 -29.54 -29.41
N ARG A 205 -22.00 -28.64 -29.05
CA ARG A 205 -21.11 -28.83 -27.90
C ARG A 205 -21.80 -28.48 -26.58
N PRO A 206 -21.57 -29.24 -25.50
CA PRO A 206 -21.97 -28.79 -24.16
C PRO A 206 -21.23 -27.49 -23.78
N PHE A 207 -21.84 -26.69 -22.90
CA PHE A 207 -21.24 -25.45 -22.38
C PHE A 207 -20.86 -24.40 -23.46
N SER A 208 -21.53 -24.41 -24.62
CA SER A 208 -21.14 -23.60 -25.78
C SER A 208 -22.14 -22.51 -26.16
N TYR A 209 -23.23 -22.37 -25.40
CA TYR A 209 -24.19 -21.29 -25.59
C TYR A 209 -23.53 -19.92 -25.45
N ILE A 210 -24.06 -18.93 -26.18
CA ILE A 210 -23.63 -17.55 -26.17
C ILE A 210 -24.85 -16.63 -26.02
N ALA A 211 -24.62 -15.42 -25.51
CA ALA A 211 -25.67 -14.42 -25.41
C ALA A 211 -26.14 -13.97 -26.82
N MET A 212 -27.40 -13.55 -26.94
CA MET A 212 -28.00 -13.18 -28.23
C MET A 212 -27.26 -12.06 -28.96
N ASP A 213 -26.75 -11.07 -28.23
CA ASP A 213 -25.93 -9.97 -28.77
C ASP A 213 -24.61 -10.50 -29.37
N GLN A 214 -23.96 -11.41 -28.64
CA GLN A 214 -22.76 -12.08 -29.12
C GLN A 214 -23.03 -12.97 -30.34
N THR A 215 -24.23 -13.58 -30.43
CA THR A 215 -24.64 -14.34 -31.62
C THR A 215 -24.63 -13.48 -32.86
N ILE A 216 -25.25 -12.30 -32.80
CA ILE A 216 -25.29 -11.34 -33.90
C ILE A 216 -23.86 -10.94 -34.33
N GLU A 217 -22.97 -10.70 -33.37
CA GLU A 217 -21.56 -10.40 -33.66
C GLU A 217 -20.84 -11.56 -34.37
N CYS A 218 -21.10 -12.80 -33.94
CA CYS A 218 -20.43 -13.99 -34.48
C CYS A 218 -21.04 -14.50 -35.79
N THR A 219 -22.25 -14.07 -36.16
CA THR A 219 -22.95 -14.46 -37.39
C THR A 219 -23.04 -13.27 -38.35
N ILE A 220 -24.09 -12.47 -38.22
CA ILE A 220 -24.50 -11.43 -39.15
C ILE A 220 -23.37 -10.41 -39.33
N ASN A 221 -22.78 -9.92 -38.24
CA ASN A 221 -21.72 -8.91 -38.34
C ASN A 221 -20.41 -9.50 -38.87
N LYS A 222 -20.05 -10.72 -38.47
CA LYS A 222 -18.83 -11.38 -38.94
C LYS A 222 -18.84 -11.60 -40.46
N HIS A 223 -19.95 -12.08 -41.00
CA HIS A 223 -20.09 -12.43 -42.41
C HIS A 223 -20.55 -11.24 -43.28
N GLY A 224 -21.26 -10.27 -42.70
CA GLY A 224 -21.73 -9.07 -43.40
C GLY A 224 -20.67 -7.96 -43.51
N LYS A 225 -19.65 -7.94 -42.64
CA LYS A 225 -18.53 -6.98 -42.73
C LYS A 225 -17.49 -7.45 -43.76
N SER A 226 -17.27 -6.67 -44.82
CA SER A 226 -16.14 -6.86 -45.75
C SER A 226 -14.83 -6.33 -45.15
N HIS A 227 -13.67 -6.76 -45.68
CA HIS A 227 -12.38 -6.12 -45.38
C HIS A 227 -12.49 -4.61 -45.69
N GLY A 228 -12.49 -3.77 -44.65
CA GLY A 228 -12.61 -2.30 -44.75
C GLY A 228 -13.81 -1.67 -44.03
N GLY A 229 -14.85 -2.44 -43.67
CA GLY A 229 -16.05 -1.93 -42.98
C GLY A 229 -16.75 -0.76 -43.69
N ILE A 230 -17.70 -0.11 -43.01
CA ILE A 230 -18.18 1.24 -43.38
C ILE A 230 -17.15 2.22 -42.81
N SER A 231 -16.20 2.68 -43.63
CA SER A 231 -15.28 3.76 -43.26
C SER A 231 -15.37 4.90 -44.27
N GLY A 232 -15.64 6.13 -43.79
CA GLY A 232 -15.82 7.34 -44.62
C GLY A 232 -17.23 7.94 -44.56
N ARG A 233 -17.43 9.09 -45.23
CA ARG A 233 -18.76 9.68 -45.48
C ARG A 233 -19.37 9.00 -46.70
N PHE A 234 -20.39 8.17 -46.48
CA PHE A 234 -21.15 7.54 -47.56
C PHE A 234 -22.28 8.47 -48.03
N ASN A 235 -22.59 8.43 -49.32
CA ASN A 235 -23.85 8.98 -49.82
C ASN A 235 -25.02 8.05 -49.45
N GLU A 236 -26.23 8.60 -49.40
CA GLU A 236 -27.45 7.88 -48.98
C GLU A 236 -27.69 6.61 -49.80
N GLN A 237 -27.39 6.65 -51.11
CA GLN A 237 -27.47 5.50 -52.00
C GLN A 237 -26.54 4.35 -51.57
N SER A 238 -25.30 4.67 -51.18
CA SER A 238 -24.33 3.66 -50.74
C SER A 238 -24.72 3.06 -49.38
N ILE A 239 -25.30 3.86 -48.47
CA ILE A 239 -25.85 3.36 -47.21
C ILE A 239 -27.02 2.43 -47.47
N ASN A 240 -27.95 2.81 -48.35
CA ASN A 240 -29.09 1.97 -48.73
C ASN A 240 -28.64 0.66 -49.38
N ASN A 241 -27.71 0.72 -50.34
CA ASN A 241 -27.15 -0.47 -50.98
C ASN A 241 -26.43 -1.37 -49.97
N TRP A 242 -25.64 -0.79 -49.07
CA TRP A 242 -24.93 -1.56 -48.05
C TRP A 242 -25.92 -2.23 -47.08
N THR A 243 -26.92 -1.50 -46.60
CA THR A 243 -27.94 -1.97 -45.65
C THR A 243 -28.79 -3.08 -46.28
N ASN A 244 -29.31 -2.85 -47.48
CA ASN A 244 -30.16 -3.81 -48.19
C ASN A 244 -29.40 -5.08 -48.60
N SER A 245 -28.10 -4.98 -48.91
CA SER A 245 -27.27 -6.13 -49.27
C SER A 245 -26.63 -6.84 -48.08
N PHE A 246 -26.71 -6.29 -46.85
CA PHE A 246 -25.94 -6.80 -45.71
C PHE A 246 -26.31 -8.23 -45.33
N ALA A 247 -27.61 -8.53 -45.20
CA ALA A 247 -28.11 -9.86 -44.89
C ALA A 247 -27.76 -10.87 -46.00
N TYR A 248 -27.92 -10.49 -47.26
CA TYR A 248 -27.59 -11.35 -48.40
C TYR A 248 -26.09 -11.65 -48.48
N ARG A 249 -25.22 -10.67 -48.23
CA ARG A 249 -23.77 -10.86 -48.17
C ARG A 249 -23.36 -11.80 -47.04
N ALA A 250 -24.00 -11.67 -45.87
CA ALA A 250 -23.77 -12.57 -44.76
C ALA A 250 -24.14 -14.02 -45.12
N ILE A 251 -25.33 -14.23 -45.71
CA ILE A 251 -25.79 -15.55 -46.16
C ILE A 251 -24.86 -16.13 -47.24
N LEU A 252 -24.55 -15.35 -48.28
CA LEU A 252 -23.66 -15.77 -49.36
C LEU A 252 -22.28 -16.14 -48.84
N SER A 253 -21.71 -15.37 -47.90
CA SER A 253 -20.43 -15.69 -47.28
C SER A 253 -20.49 -16.99 -46.49
N THR A 254 -21.54 -17.21 -45.70
CA THR A 254 -21.72 -18.48 -44.96
C THR A 254 -21.83 -19.66 -45.91
N VAL A 255 -22.72 -19.61 -46.90
CA VAL A 255 -22.89 -20.68 -47.91
C VAL A 255 -21.59 -20.92 -48.68
N THR A 256 -20.86 -19.87 -49.05
CA THR A 256 -19.57 -20.00 -49.74
C THR A 256 -18.53 -20.68 -48.86
N ASN A 257 -18.46 -20.33 -47.57
CA ASN A 257 -17.54 -20.98 -46.63
C ASN A 257 -17.91 -22.45 -46.40
N GLU A 258 -19.20 -22.78 -46.35
CA GLU A 258 -19.71 -24.15 -46.25
C GLU A 258 -19.31 -24.97 -47.49
N ILE A 259 -19.58 -24.45 -48.70
CA ILE A 259 -19.20 -25.09 -49.98
C ILE A 259 -17.68 -25.25 -50.08
N ALA A 260 -16.91 -24.24 -49.67
CA ALA A 260 -15.45 -24.26 -49.69
C ALA A 260 -14.83 -25.14 -48.60
N GLY A 261 -15.64 -25.77 -47.74
CA GLY A 261 -15.16 -26.60 -46.64
C GLY A 261 -14.37 -25.84 -45.56
N LEU A 262 -14.50 -24.51 -45.52
CA LEU A 262 -13.85 -23.66 -44.51
C LEU A 262 -14.61 -23.70 -43.17
N GLU A 263 -15.88 -24.10 -43.20
CA GLU A 263 -16.71 -24.28 -42.00
C GLU A 263 -16.87 -25.75 -41.56
N THR A 264 -16.41 -26.73 -42.36
CA THR A 264 -16.44 -28.15 -41.99
C THR A 264 -15.20 -28.60 -41.20
N SER A 265 -15.48 -29.09 -39.98
CA SER A 265 -14.72 -30.08 -39.20
C SER A 265 -13.26 -29.80 -38.78
N LYS A 266 -13.07 -28.80 -37.93
CA LYS A 266 -12.44 -29.06 -36.60
C LYS A 266 -13.47 -28.87 -35.46
N ASN A 267 -14.72 -29.20 -35.74
CA ASN A 267 -15.83 -29.20 -34.79
C ASN A 267 -16.03 -30.58 -34.15
N THR A 268 -14.96 -31.22 -33.66
CA THR A 268 -15.15 -32.31 -32.70
C THR A 268 -15.84 -31.74 -31.46
N ILE A 269 -16.61 -32.55 -30.73
CA ILE A 269 -17.20 -32.17 -29.42
C ILE A 269 -16.14 -31.58 -28.46
N ASP A 270 -14.86 -31.88 -28.73
CA ASP A 270 -13.73 -31.76 -27.81
C ASP A 270 -12.81 -30.55 -28.01
N SER A 271 -13.00 -29.74 -29.06
CA SER A 271 -12.02 -28.69 -29.42
C SER A 271 -12.53 -27.29 -29.06
N HIS A 272 -12.91 -27.08 -27.80
CA HIS A 272 -13.10 -25.72 -27.29
C HIS A 272 -11.74 -25.04 -27.14
N ILE A 273 -11.62 -23.78 -27.58
CA ILE A 273 -10.34 -23.06 -27.59
C ILE A 273 -9.73 -22.90 -26.18
N GLU A 274 -10.58 -22.82 -25.15
CA GLU A 274 -10.15 -22.78 -23.75
C GLU A 274 -9.66 -24.14 -23.21
N CYS A 275 -10.02 -25.24 -23.87
CA CYS A 275 -9.64 -26.61 -23.47
C CYS A 275 -8.45 -27.16 -24.30
N GLN A 276 -7.86 -26.33 -25.16
CA GLN A 276 -6.67 -26.73 -25.93
C GLN A 276 -5.49 -26.93 -24.97
N PRO A 277 -4.64 -27.96 -25.16
CA PRO A 277 -3.54 -28.27 -24.22
C PRO A 277 -2.63 -27.07 -23.91
N ASN A 278 -2.25 -26.30 -24.94
CA ASN A 278 -1.45 -25.10 -24.77
C ASN A 278 -2.18 -24.00 -23.96
N ARG A 279 -3.50 -23.84 -24.15
CA ARG A 279 -4.28 -22.86 -23.38
C ARG A 279 -4.38 -23.26 -21.92
N VAL A 280 -4.61 -24.54 -21.63
CA VAL A 280 -4.65 -25.09 -20.27
C VAL A 280 -3.29 -24.90 -19.58
N GLN A 281 -2.20 -25.21 -20.28
CA GLN A 281 -0.85 -25.01 -19.75
C GLN A 281 -0.59 -23.54 -19.38
N VAL A 282 -0.82 -22.61 -20.30
CA VAL A 282 -0.61 -21.17 -20.05
C VAL A 282 -1.51 -20.64 -18.93
N ASP A 283 -2.78 -21.07 -18.88
CA ASP A 283 -3.70 -20.65 -17.81
C ASP A 283 -3.26 -21.20 -16.45
N ASN A 284 -2.71 -22.41 -16.38
CA ASN A 284 -2.15 -22.98 -15.15
C ASN A 284 -0.88 -22.26 -14.70
N GLU A 285 0.05 -21.96 -15.62
CA GLU A 285 1.28 -21.18 -15.33
C GLU A 285 0.93 -19.78 -14.79
N ASP A 286 -0.02 -19.10 -15.43
CA ASP A 286 -0.52 -17.80 -14.99
C ASP A 286 -1.23 -17.88 -13.63
N LEU A 287 -2.06 -18.93 -13.42
CA LEU A 287 -2.75 -19.15 -12.15
C LEU A 287 -1.75 -19.38 -11.02
N SER A 288 -0.74 -20.24 -11.21
CA SER A 288 0.31 -20.47 -10.23
C SER A 288 1.06 -19.18 -9.89
N THR A 289 1.32 -18.33 -10.89
CA THR A 289 1.94 -17.01 -10.68
C THR A 289 1.06 -16.10 -9.81
N ILE A 290 -0.25 -16.07 -10.06
CA ILE A 290 -1.20 -15.28 -9.25
C ILE A 290 -1.30 -15.84 -7.84
N VAL A 291 -1.52 -17.15 -7.68
CA VAL A 291 -1.68 -17.81 -6.38
C VAL A 291 -0.45 -17.60 -5.52
N SER A 292 0.76 -17.83 -6.06
CA SER A 292 2.01 -17.60 -5.33
C SER A 292 2.10 -16.17 -4.78
N LYS A 293 1.72 -15.16 -5.58
CA LYS A 293 1.78 -13.76 -5.15
C LYS A 293 0.69 -13.36 -4.17
N LEU A 294 -0.53 -13.86 -4.33
CA LEU A 294 -1.60 -13.61 -3.37
C LEU A 294 -1.37 -14.37 -2.06
N ASN A 295 -0.67 -15.51 -2.09
CA ASN A 295 -0.30 -16.27 -0.90
C ASN A 295 0.75 -15.52 -0.06
N GLU A 296 1.74 -14.86 -0.69
CA GLU A 296 2.67 -13.94 0.01
C GLU A 296 1.92 -12.85 0.79
N GLU A 297 0.70 -12.53 0.38
CA GLU A 297 -0.14 -11.50 1.00
C GLU A 297 -1.00 -12.00 2.16
N ASN A 298 -1.07 -13.33 2.38
CA ASN A 298 -1.82 -13.94 3.47
C ASN A 298 -3.24 -13.36 3.63
N LEU A 299 -3.94 -13.16 2.51
CA LEU A 299 -5.18 -12.36 2.41
C LEU A 299 -6.31 -12.84 3.32
N PHE A 300 -6.34 -14.13 3.61
CA PHE A 300 -7.34 -14.77 4.46
C PHE A 300 -6.79 -15.18 5.84
N SER A 301 -5.57 -14.77 6.19
CA SER A 301 -5.00 -15.03 7.52
C SER A 301 -5.45 -14.01 8.57
N PHE A 302 -5.33 -14.39 9.84
CA PHE A 302 -5.63 -13.50 10.98
C PHE A 302 -4.42 -12.66 11.43
N GLN A 303 -3.26 -12.81 10.79
CA GLN A 303 -2.02 -12.17 11.23
C GLN A 303 -2.01 -10.64 11.02
N HIS A 304 -2.78 -10.14 10.05
CA HIS A 304 -2.76 -8.73 9.67
C HIS A 304 -3.99 -7.99 10.20
N GLN A 305 -3.80 -6.97 11.03
CA GLN A 305 -4.90 -6.11 11.52
C GLN A 305 -5.37 -5.06 10.49
N HIS A 306 -4.56 -4.81 9.45
CA HIS A 306 -4.80 -3.76 8.46
C HIS A 306 -4.78 -4.32 7.04
N CYS A 307 -5.57 -3.69 6.16
CA CYS A 307 -5.60 -4.01 4.74
C CYS A 307 -4.59 -3.12 4.01
N ARG A 308 -3.76 -3.71 3.15
CA ARG A 308 -2.71 -3.01 2.41
C ARG A 308 -2.89 -3.15 0.89
N ILE A 309 -2.32 -2.22 0.14
CA ILE A 309 -2.20 -2.29 -1.33
C ILE A 309 -1.16 -3.35 -1.68
N LEU A 310 -1.52 -4.30 -2.55
CA LEU A 310 -0.69 -5.49 -2.86
C LEU A 310 0.69 -5.15 -3.44
N SER A 311 0.82 -4.01 -4.13
CA SER A 311 2.06 -3.64 -4.83
C SER A 311 3.01 -2.77 -4.00
N SER A 312 2.48 -1.93 -3.10
CA SER A 312 3.27 -0.92 -2.38
C SER A 312 3.35 -1.13 -0.87
N GLY A 313 2.51 -2.01 -0.31
CA GLY A 313 2.38 -2.18 1.14
C GLY A 313 1.71 -1.01 1.86
N GLU A 314 1.17 -0.02 1.13
CA GLU A 314 0.46 1.11 1.72
C GLU A 314 -0.83 0.66 2.39
N LEU A 315 -1.10 1.12 3.61
CA LEU A 315 -2.31 0.78 4.35
C LEU A 315 -3.53 1.53 3.80
N ILE A 316 -4.59 0.79 3.53
CA ILE A 316 -5.87 1.32 3.07
C ILE A 316 -6.69 1.73 4.30
N HIS A 317 -7.21 2.95 4.29
CA HIS A 317 -8.03 3.45 5.39
C HIS A 317 -9.29 2.59 5.61
N GLY A 318 -9.57 2.24 6.88
CA GLY A 318 -10.68 1.34 7.23
C GLY A 318 -12.05 1.79 6.73
N ASP A 319 -12.34 3.10 6.75
CA ASP A 319 -13.57 3.67 6.16
C ASP A 319 -13.75 3.39 4.66
N ILE A 320 -12.65 3.35 3.89
CA ILE A 320 -12.71 3.03 2.46
C ILE A 320 -13.15 1.57 2.30
N ILE A 321 -12.50 0.66 3.03
CA ILE A 321 -12.86 -0.77 3.03
C ILE A 321 -14.31 -0.96 3.46
N ASN A 322 -14.74 -0.33 4.56
CA ASN A 322 -16.10 -0.42 5.04
C ASN A 322 -17.12 0.18 4.05
N ASN A 323 -16.79 1.26 3.34
CA ASN A 323 -17.64 1.80 2.28
C ASN A 323 -17.77 0.81 1.11
N ILE A 324 -16.68 0.18 0.68
CA ILE A 324 -16.69 -0.80 -0.40
C ILE A 324 -17.47 -2.05 0.01
N CYS A 325 -17.18 -2.64 1.17
CA CYS A 325 -17.83 -3.87 1.61
C CYS A 325 -19.34 -3.68 1.91
N SER A 326 -19.76 -2.50 2.38
CA SER A 326 -21.19 -2.17 2.55
C SER A 326 -21.90 -1.79 1.25
N SER A 327 -21.19 -1.73 0.11
CA SER A 327 -21.79 -1.27 -1.15
C SER A 327 -22.93 -2.18 -1.62
N PHE A 328 -22.85 -3.49 -1.39
CA PHE A 328 -23.93 -4.41 -1.74
C PHE A 328 -25.21 -4.11 -0.97
N GLU A 329 -25.14 -4.02 0.36
CA GLU A 329 -26.30 -3.73 1.22
C GLU A 329 -26.91 -2.35 0.93
N ARG A 330 -26.07 -1.32 0.82
CA ARG A 330 -26.51 0.04 0.46
C ARG A 330 -27.18 0.06 -0.91
N GLY A 331 -26.62 -0.67 -1.87
CA GLY A 331 -27.17 -0.80 -3.22
C GLY A 331 -28.49 -1.55 -3.26
N LEU A 332 -28.65 -2.56 -2.40
CA LEU A 332 -29.86 -3.36 -2.28
C LEU A 332 -31.01 -2.50 -1.74
N GLU A 333 -30.73 -1.69 -0.72
CA GLU A 333 -31.70 -0.73 -0.19
C GLU A 333 -32.10 0.28 -1.26
N ALA A 334 -31.13 0.86 -1.97
CA ALA A 334 -31.41 1.80 -3.06
C ALA A 334 -32.25 1.17 -4.19
N LEU A 335 -32.02 -0.10 -4.53
CA LEU A 335 -32.80 -0.85 -5.51
C LEU A 335 -34.25 -1.05 -5.04
N LYS A 336 -34.46 -1.39 -3.77
CA LYS A 336 -35.81 -1.53 -3.18
C LYS A 336 -36.55 -0.20 -3.22
N THR A 337 -35.94 0.86 -2.68
CA THR A 337 -36.51 2.22 -2.68
C THR A 337 -36.85 2.68 -4.10
N TYR A 338 -35.97 2.44 -5.08
CA TYR A 338 -36.23 2.76 -6.48
C TYR A 338 -37.48 2.06 -7.01
N THR A 339 -37.58 0.75 -6.78
CA THR A 339 -38.66 -0.10 -7.27
C THR A 339 -39.99 0.34 -6.66
N GLU A 340 -40.02 0.58 -5.35
CA GLU A 340 -41.22 1.02 -4.64
C GLU A 340 -41.69 2.40 -5.11
N GLN A 341 -40.81 3.40 -5.13
CA GLN A 341 -41.20 4.78 -5.46
C GLN A 341 -41.60 4.96 -6.92
N ARG A 342 -40.88 4.34 -7.85
CA ARG A 342 -41.04 4.61 -9.30
C ARG A 342 -41.87 3.58 -10.03
N LEU A 343 -41.76 2.29 -9.68
CA LEU A 343 -42.40 1.20 -10.44
C LEU A 343 -43.72 0.76 -9.81
N VAL A 344 -43.78 0.68 -8.47
CA VAL A 344 -44.97 0.27 -7.73
C VAL A 344 -45.89 1.47 -7.47
N ASN A 345 -45.42 2.44 -6.67
CA ASN A 345 -46.25 3.55 -6.19
C ASN A 345 -46.36 4.70 -7.20
N LYS A 346 -45.40 4.78 -8.15
CA LYS A 346 -45.30 5.85 -9.15
C LYS A 346 -45.34 7.26 -8.55
N SER A 347 -44.82 7.42 -7.33
CA SER A 347 -44.74 8.70 -6.62
C SER A 347 -43.63 9.61 -7.16
N VAL A 348 -42.69 9.04 -7.90
CA VAL A 348 -41.53 9.70 -8.52
C VAL A 348 -41.46 9.29 -9.98
N THR A 349 -41.12 10.22 -10.87
CA THR A 349 -41.02 9.91 -12.30
C THR A 349 -39.78 9.05 -12.62
N LEU A 350 -39.83 8.28 -13.71
CA LEU A 350 -38.72 7.41 -14.14
C LEU A 350 -37.48 8.22 -14.56
N ASP A 351 -37.69 9.38 -15.17
CA ASP A 351 -36.62 10.20 -15.73
C ASP A 351 -35.84 10.98 -14.67
N GLU A 352 -36.46 11.20 -13.51
CA GLU A 352 -35.85 11.93 -12.40
C GLU A 352 -34.47 11.37 -12.03
N PRO A 353 -33.42 12.23 -11.93
CA PRO A 353 -32.06 11.81 -11.68
C PRO A 353 -31.91 10.98 -10.40
N LEU A 354 -31.14 9.90 -10.47
CA LEU A 354 -30.75 9.16 -9.28
C LEU A 354 -29.71 9.94 -8.48
N ARG A 355 -30.02 10.19 -7.20
CA ARG A 355 -29.07 10.77 -6.25
C ARG A 355 -27.81 9.93 -6.22
N ALA A 356 -26.65 10.57 -6.40
CA ALA A 356 -25.36 9.88 -6.31
C ALA A 356 -25.13 9.37 -4.89
N MET A 357 -24.74 8.11 -4.76
CA MET A 357 -24.32 7.51 -3.50
C MET A 357 -22.86 7.87 -3.22
N ARG A 358 -22.51 8.01 -1.94
CA ARG A 358 -21.12 8.15 -1.51
C ARG A 358 -20.38 6.87 -1.90
N ARG A 359 -19.42 7.02 -2.79
CA ARG A 359 -18.60 5.96 -3.36
C ARG A 359 -17.14 6.30 -3.09
N LEU A 360 -16.48 5.49 -2.27
CA LEU A 360 -15.04 5.53 -2.07
C LEU A 360 -14.38 4.43 -2.90
N ARG A 361 -13.23 4.73 -3.48
CA ARG A 361 -12.36 3.76 -4.15
C ARG A 361 -11.02 3.66 -3.42
N ILE A 362 -10.30 2.58 -3.68
CA ILE A 362 -8.97 2.38 -3.10
C ILE A 362 -8.02 3.48 -3.56
N ARG A 363 -8.07 3.90 -4.82
CA ARG A 363 -7.31 5.06 -5.31
C ARG A 363 -7.58 6.39 -4.59
N ASP A 364 -8.70 6.50 -3.87
CA ASP A 364 -9.03 7.73 -3.14
C ASP A 364 -8.29 7.78 -1.78
N ASN A 365 -7.49 6.75 -1.42
CA ASN A 365 -6.77 6.62 -0.15
C ASN A 365 -5.94 7.87 0.18
N ASP A 366 -5.10 8.32 -0.76
CA ASP A 366 -4.26 9.52 -0.63
C ASP A 366 -5.08 10.78 -0.28
N THR A 367 -6.20 10.97 -0.96
CA THR A 367 -7.06 12.14 -0.73
C THR A 367 -7.86 12.01 0.55
N TYR A 368 -8.19 10.78 0.96
CA TYR A 368 -8.94 10.52 2.17
C TYR A 368 -8.09 10.78 3.41
N THR A 369 -6.87 10.25 3.44
CA THR A 369 -5.90 10.49 4.53
C THR A 369 -5.57 11.98 4.65
N ALA A 370 -5.31 12.66 3.52
CA ALA A 370 -5.09 14.11 3.51
C ALA A 370 -6.32 14.92 3.94
N GLY A 371 -7.53 14.51 3.54
CA GLY A 371 -8.79 15.18 3.88
C GLY A 371 -9.17 15.06 5.36
N VAL A 372 -8.87 13.91 5.98
CA VAL A 372 -8.97 13.73 7.43
C VAL A 372 -7.93 14.59 8.15
N ALA A 373 -6.69 14.64 7.65
CA ALA A 373 -5.64 15.52 8.18
C ALA A 373 -6.03 17.01 8.10
N ALA A 374 -6.71 17.43 7.03
CA ALA A 374 -7.20 18.80 6.87
C ALA A 374 -8.41 19.14 7.76
N LYS A 375 -9.17 18.15 8.23
CA LYS A 375 -10.23 18.34 9.25
C LYS A 375 -9.68 18.35 10.67
N GLY A 376 -8.59 17.61 10.93
CA GLY A 376 -7.83 17.65 12.18
C GLY A 376 -6.99 18.91 12.34
N ARG A 377 -6.51 19.49 11.23
CA ARG A 377 -6.08 20.89 11.19
C ARG A 377 -7.31 21.75 11.36
N ALA A 378 -7.49 22.33 12.55
CA ALA A 378 -8.49 23.35 12.81
C ALA A 378 -8.60 24.27 11.59
N SER A 379 -9.82 24.35 11.04
CA SER A 379 -10.17 25.10 9.84
C SER A 379 -9.36 26.39 9.69
N SER A 380 -9.01 26.71 8.45
CA SER A 380 -8.33 27.92 7.96
C SER A 380 -8.85 29.27 8.48
N LYS A 381 -9.88 29.28 9.33
CA LYS A 381 -10.33 30.42 10.14
C LYS A 381 -9.39 30.79 11.29
N LYS A 382 -8.49 29.92 11.77
CA LYS A 382 -7.59 30.26 12.90
C LYS A 382 -6.37 31.11 12.52
N GLN A 383 -5.91 31.09 11.27
CA GLN A 383 -4.73 31.88 10.87
C GLN A 383 -5.00 33.40 10.92
N ASN A 384 -6.24 33.83 10.68
CA ASN A 384 -6.66 35.23 10.79
C ASN A 384 -6.78 35.73 12.25
N ASN A 385 -6.75 34.83 13.25
CA ASN A 385 -6.78 35.22 14.66
C ASN A 385 -5.39 35.58 15.21
N ILE A 386 -4.29 35.11 14.61
CA ILE A 386 -2.94 35.29 15.19
C ILE A 386 -2.58 36.78 15.23
N ASN A 387 -2.77 37.50 14.13
CA ASN A 387 -2.52 38.95 14.07
C ASN A 387 -3.51 39.79 14.88
N GLN A 388 -4.71 39.27 15.15
CA GLN A 388 -5.66 39.94 16.05
C GLN A 388 -5.24 39.77 17.51
N ILE A 389 -4.78 38.58 17.90
CA ILE A 389 -4.46 38.26 19.28
C ILE A 389 -3.15 38.90 19.75
N THR A 390 -2.11 39.01 18.92
CA THR A 390 -0.86 39.73 19.31
C THR A 390 -1.14 41.21 19.59
N LYS A 391 -2.03 41.84 18.81
CA LYS A 391 -2.54 43.19 19.10
C LYS A 391 -3.30 43.24 20.43
N THR A 392 -4.11 42.22 20.73
CA THR A 392 -4.84 42.17 22.00
C THR A 392 -3.91 41.98 23.20
N VAL A 393 -2.81 41.22 23.11
CA VAL A 393 -1.87 41.01 24.21
C VAL A 393 -1.14 42.31 24.58
N ASP A 394 -0.63 43.06 23.61
CA ASP A 394 0.00 44.37 23.87
C ASP A 394 -1.02 45.37 24.45
N GLU A 395 -2.27 45.34 23.97
CA GLU A 395 -3.37 46.14 24.54
C GLU A 395 -3.74 45.69 25.96
N TYR A 396 -3.75 44.39 26.26
CA TYR A 396 -4.03 43.85 27.60
C TYR A 396 -2.92 44.19 28.58
N ILE A 397 -1.64 44.00 28.20
CA ILE A 397 -0.49 44.37 29.02
C ILE A 397 -0.52 45.87 29.31
N THR A 398 -0.78 46.71 28.30
CA THR A 398 -0.90 48.16 28.48
C THR A 398 -2.04 48.51 29.44
N ARG A 399 -3.22 47.90 29.28
CA ARG A 399 -4.36 48.10 30.20
C ARG A 399 -4.08 47.62 31.62
N ILE A 400 -3.37 46.51 31.77
CA ILE A 400 -3.01 45.92 33.07
C ILE A 400 -1.97 46.81 33.78
N ILE A 401 -0.98 47.34 33.07
CA ILE A 401 -0.03 48.32 33.61
C ILE A 401 -0.77 49.58 34.07
N ILE A 402 -1.66 50.14 33.24
CA ILE A 402 -2.48 51.31 33.61
C ILE A 402 -3.36 51.01 34.83
N LEU A 403 -3.98 49.82 34.89
CA LEU A 403 -4.79 49.40 36.03
C LEU A 403 -3.96 49.24 37.31
N ALA A 404 -2.74 48.70 37.20
CA ALA A 404 -1.82 48.56 38.31
C ALA A 404 -1.37 49.93 38.84
N GLU A 405 -1.07 50.87 37.96
CA GLU A 405 -0.73 52.25 38.31
C GLU A 405 -1.93 52.96 38.97
N CYS A 406 -3.13 52.79 38.44
CA CYS A 406 -4.37 53.34 39.03
C CYS A 406 -4.74 52.72 40.38
N ARG A 407 -4.26 51.50 40.68
CA ARG A 407 -4.59 50.74 41.90
C ARG A 407 -3.43 50.62 42.89
N ASN A 408 -2.28 51.26 42.63
CA ASN A 408 -1.05 51.11 43.41
C ASN A 408 -0.64 49.64 43.63
N LEU A 409 -0.75 48.80 42.60
CA LEU A 409 -0.25 47.42 42.64
C LEU A 409 1.27 47.42 42.39
N ASP A 410 2.00 46.52 43.05
CA ASP A 410 3.41 46.32 42.76
C ASP A 410 3.58 45.70 41.37
N ILE A 411 4.22 46.47 40.49
CA ILE A 411 4.50 46.07 39.11
C ILE A 411 5.39 44.80 39.10
N THR A 412 6.27 44.65 40.08
CA THR A 412 7.18 43.49 40.21
C THR A 412 6.39 42.21 40.49
N GLU A 413 5.40 42.28 41.39
CA GLU A 413 4.50 41.17 41.68
C GLU A 413 3.60 40.87 40.48
N LEU A 414 3.12 41.89 39.78
CA LEU A 414 2.28 41.74 38.59
C LEU A 414 2.99 40.93 37.49
N PHE A 415 4.23 41.28 37.15
CA PHE A 415 5.03 40.57 36.14
C PHE A 415 5.52 39.18 36.59
N SER A 416 5.20 38.73 37.80
CA SER A 416 5.44 37.35 38.23
C SER A 416 4.40 36.36 37.68
N TYR A 417 3.29 36.85 37.12
CA TYR A 417 2.22 36.04 36.54
C TYR A 417 2.22 36.09 35.01
N GLU A 418 1.85 34.97 34.36
CA GLU A 418 1.69 34.90 32.92
C GLU A 418 0.35 35.52 32.47
N PHE A 419 0.39 36.48 31.54
CA PHE A 419 -0.81 37.21 31.07
C PHE A 419 -1.51 36.55 29.88
N THR A 420 -1.04 35.37 29.48
CA THR A 420 -1.55 34.64 28.31
C THR A 420 -1.76 33.17 28.64
N ASP A 421 -2.58 32.48 27.85
CA ASP A 421 -2.82 31.03 28.02
C ASP A 421 -1.56 30.17 27.77
N ALA A 422 -0.46 30.76 27.29
CA ALA A 422 0.78 30.08 26.95
C ALA A 422 2.01 30.98 27.17
N PRO A 423 3.01 30.59 27.99
CA PRO A 423 4.23 31.37 28.20
C PRO A 423 4.92 31.78 26.89
N LEU A 424 4.81 33.06 26.54
CA LEU A 424 5.35 33.60 25.29
C LEU A 424 6.89 33.56 25.24
N SER A 425 7.53 33.46 26.40
CA SER A 425 8.97 33.21 26.53
C SER A 425 9.39 31.84 25.98
N LEU A 426 8.48 30.86 25.96
CA LEU A 426 8.73 29.48 25.56
C LEU A 426 7.88 29.00 24.36
N CYS A 427 6.88 29.76 23.93
CA CYS A 427 5.97 29.39 22.84
C CYS A 427 6.15 30.24 21.58
N ASP A 428 5.98 29.60 20.42
CA ASP A 428 6.09 30.24 19.11
C ASP A 428 5.07 31.39 19.00
N LYS A 429 5.54 32.58 18.60
CA LYS A 429 4.73 33.80 18.46
C LYS A 429 3.58 33.65 17.46
N ASP A 430 3.77 32.83 16.44
CA ASP A 430 2.83 32.63 15.34
C ASP A 430 1.91 31.44 15.60
N ASN A 431 2.29 30.53 16.51
CA ASN A 431 1.46 29.39 16.86
C ASN A 431 1.75 28.86 18.28
N TRP A 432 0.95 29.30 19.25
CA TRP A 432 1.10 28.93 20.67
C TRP A 432 0.95 27.43 20.97
N ASN A 433 0.56 26.60 19.99
CA ASN A 433 0.60 25.15 20.11
C ASN A 433 2.01 24.56 19.99
N PHE A 434 2.98 25.34 19.52
CA PHE A 434 4.37 24.94 19.38
C PHE A 434 5.26 25.67 20.39
N MET A 435 6.25 24.94 20.89
CA MET A 435 7.37 25.54 21.61
C MET A 435 8.28 26.29 20.65
N ASN A 436 8.97 27.33 21.14
CA ASN A 436 9.98 28.03 20.37
C ASN A 436 11.07 27.04 19.91
N GLN A 437 11.36 26.98 18.60
CA GLN A 437 12.41 26.14 18.02
C GLN A 437 13.56 27.00 17.50
N GLN A 438 14.80 26.70 17.94
CA GLN A 438 15.99 27.41 17.49
C GLN A 438 16.72 26.65 16.38
N THR A 439 17.52 27.35 15.57
CA THR A 439 18.27 26.73 14.47
C THR A 439 19.48 25.96 15.00
N LYS A 440 19.51 24.63 14.84
CA LYS A 440 20.61 23.76 15.32
C LYS A 440 22.00 24.19 14.78
N ALA A 441 22.04 24.83 13.61
CA ALA A 441 23.28 25.25 12.94
C ALA A 441 24.15 26.24 13.75
N ASP A 442 23.55 27.03 14.64
CA ASP A 442 24.27 28.09 15.38
C ASP A 442 25.33 27.51 16.32
N ALA A 443 25.04 26.38 16.99
CA ALA A 443 26.02 25.71 17.86
C ALA A 443 27.24 25.21 17.08
N LEU A 444 27.00 24.66 15.89
CA LEU A 444 28.04 24.13 15.02
C LEU A 444 28.92 25.26 14.45
N ASN A 445 28.31 26.40 14.10
CA ASN A 445 29.01 27.60 13.69
C ASN A 445 29.91 28.13 14.81
N PHE A 446 29.37 28.23 16.03
CA PHE A 446 30.12 28.67 17.20
C PHE A 446 31.34 27.80 17.48
N LEU A 447 31.18 26.47 17.48
CA LEU A 447 32.30 25.54 17.68
C LEU A 447 33.36 25.68 16.60
N ARG A 448 32.95 25.89 15.34
CA ARG A 448 33.86 26.10 14.22
C ARG A 448 34.66 27.41 14.33
N ASP A 449 34.04 28.47 14.81
CA ASP A 449 34.71 29.76 14.99
C ASP A 449 35.69 29.72 16.16
N LYS A 450 35.36 29.00 17.25
CA LYS A 450 36.23 28.89 18.43
C LYS A 450 37.35 27.86 18.28
N PHE A 451 37.10 26.77 17.54
CA PHE A 451 38.03 25.65 17.39
C PHE A 451 38.27 25.32 15.90
N PRO A 452 38.75 26.26 15.08
CA PRO A 452 38.84 26.06 13.62
C PRO A 452 39.75 24.90 13.23
N THR A 453 40.78 24.60 14.03
CA THR A 453 41.70 23.47 13.84
C THR A 453 41.03 22.10 13.98
N ALA A 454 39.88 22.02 14.66
CA ALA A 454 39.12 20.79 14.80
C ALA A 454 38.36 20.40 13.52
N PHE A 455 38.18 21.34 12.59
CA PHE A 455 37.37 21.18 11.39
C PHE A 455 38.26 21.06 10.17
N SER A 456 38.15 19.93 9.46
CA SER A 456 38.94 19.67 8.26
C SER A 456 38.08 19.15 7.11
N ARG A 457 38.45 19.46 5.87
CA ARG A 457 37.84 18.85 4.68
C ARG A 457 38.41 17.47 4.35
N VAL A 458 39.60 17.17 4.87
CA VAL A 458 40.29 15.89 4.69
C VAL A 458 40.22 15.13 6.01
N CYS A 459 40.07 13.81 5.93
CA CYS A 459 40.04 12.97 7.12
C CYS A 459 41.36 13.15 7.91
N PRO A 460 41.30 13.55 9.20
CA PRO A 460 42.50 13.86 9.97
C PRO A 460 43.19 12.60 10.52
N ILE A 461 42.61 11.42 10.30
CA ILE A 461 43.11 10.15 10.82
C ILE A 461 43.36 9.14 9.71
N THR A 462 44.31 8.25 9.99
CA THR A 462 44.54 7.06 9.18
C THR A 462 43.48 6.00 9.48
N PHE A 463 43.19 5.15 8.49
CA PHE A 463 42.09 4.18 8.57
C PHE A 463 42.47 2.84 9.23
N ASP A 464 43.73 2.66 9.65
CA ASP A 464 44.17 1.49 10.43
C ASP A 464 43.45 1.44 11.78
N GLN A 465 42.98 0.23 12.15
CA GLN A 465 42.22 -0.01 13.38
C GLN A 465 41.05 0.96 13.56
N CYS A 466 40.43 1.36 12.45
CA CYS A 466 39.32 2.29 12.42
C CYS A 466 37.99 1.62 12.07
N ALA A 467 36.96 1.91 12.85
CA ALA A 467 35.59 1.51 12.57
C ALA A 467 34.74 2.71 12.13
N LEU A 468 33.72 2.44 11.31
CA LEU A 468 32.76 3.44 10.83
C LEU A 468 31.39 3.18 11.45
N ILE A 469 30.79 4.21 12.05
CA ILE A 469 29.40 4.19 12.48
C ILE A 469 28.62 5.14 11.56
N VAL A 470 27.48 4.72 11.03
CA VAL A 470 26.67 5.47 10.08
C VAL A 470 25.27 5.69 10.64
N ASP A 471 24.82 6.94 10.61
CA ASP A 471 23.42 7.29 10.79
C ASP A 471 22.59 6.70 9.65
N GLY A 472 21.86 5.63 9.96
CA GLY A 472 21.00 4.91 9.03
C GLY A 472 19.85 5.75 8.49
N GLY A 473 19.39 6.76 9.24
CA GLY A 473 18.37 7.70 8.78
C GLY A 473 18.82 8.44 7.51
N SER A 474 20.06 8.93 7.52
CA SER A 474 20.68 9.60 6.37
C SER A 474 20.91 8.65 5.17
N LEU A 475 21.23 7.38 5.46
CA LEU A 475 21.42 6.35 4.44
C LEU A 475 20.12 6.09 3.66
N LEU A 476 18.96 6.11 4.34
CA LEU A 476 17.65 5.94 3.71
C LEU A 476 17.20 7.15 2.87
N GLU A 477 17.88 8.29 2.92
CA GLU A 477 17.53 9.43 2.06
C GLU A 477 18.13 9.33 0.65
N ILE A 478 19.04 8.37 0.43
CA ILE A 478 19.65 8.11 -0.88
C ILE A 478 18.57 7.60 -1.84
N ARG A 479 18.46 8.22 -3.02
CA ARG A 479 17.44 7.81 -3.99
C ARG A 479 17.72 6.43 -4.60
N PRO A 480 16.68 5.61 -4.82
CA PRO A 480 16.80 4.41 -5.65
C PRO A 480 17.15 4.80 -7.10
N SER A 481 17.96 3.96 -7.75
CA SER A 481 18.55 4.21 -9.07
C SER A 481 17.60 3.93 -10.24
N SER A 482 16.45 3.28 -10.02
CA SER A 482 15.44 2.97 -11.05
C SER A 482 14.01 3.34 -10.61
N LYS A 483 13.14 3.60 -11.59
CA LYS A 483 11.69 3.66 -11.35
C LYS A 483 11.18 2.21 -11.41
N HIS A 484 10.69 1.70 -10.28
CA HIS A 484 10.13 0.34 -10.06
C HIS A 484 11.09 -0.70 -9.44
N SER A 485 12.09 -0.29 -8.64
CA SER A 485 12.83 -1.21 -7.77
C SER A 485 11.98 -1.66 -6.57
N THR A 486 12.05 -2.95 -6.24
CA THR A 486 11.48 -3.46 -4.99
C THR A 486 12.25 -2.97 -3.76
N VAL A 487 11.71 -3.15 -2.56
CA VAL A 487 12.44 -2.88 -1.31
C VAL A 487 13.73 -3.70 -1.26
N TYR A 488 13.69 -4.96 -1.68
CA TYR A 488 14.88 -5.82 -1.77
C TYR A 488 15.93 -5.29 -2.75
N ASP A 489 15.52 -4.87 -3.95
CA ASP A 489 16.43 -4.29 -4.95
C ASP A 489 17.11 -3.03 -4.42
N TYR A 490 16.37 -2.20 -3.67
CA TYR A 490 16.92 -1.00 -3.05
C TYR A 490 17.87 -1.34 -1.90
N ALA A 491 17.56 -2.35 -1.07
CA ALA A 491 18.47 -2.85 -0.05
C ALA A 491 19.80 -3.35 -0.65
N ALA A 492 19.72 -4.09 -1.75
CA ALA A 492 20.88 -4.56 -2.50
C ALA A 492 21.69 -3.39 -3.09
N GLN A 493 21.01 -2.38 -3.65
CA GLN A 493 21.65 -1.17 -4.16
C GLN A 493 22.44 -0.44 -3.07
N LEU A 494 21.85 -0.20 -1.90
CA LEU A 494 22.53 0.46 -0.78
C LEU A 494 23.74 -0.36 -0.31
N LEU A 495 23.58 -1.68 -0.19
CA LEU A 495 24.65 -2.57 0.21
C LEU A 495 25.83 -2.51 -0.75
N GLN A 496 25.59 -2.70 -2.05
CA GLN A 496 26.65 -2.76 -3.07
C GLN A 496 27.29 -1.41 -3.37
N ASN A 497 26.48 -0.36 -3.52
CA ASN A 497 26.96 0.92 -4.04
C ASN A 497 27.42 1.88 -2.93
N VAL A 498 26.95 1.68 -1.69
CA VAL A 498 27.25 2.59 -0.58
C VAL A 498 28.05 1.88 0.51
N ILE A 499 27.49 0.83 1.11
CA ILE A 499 28.09 0.18 2.30
C ILE A 499 29.38 -0.56 1.93
N ILE A 500 29.35 -1.41 0.90
CA ILE A 500 30.51 -2.22 0.49
C ILE A 500 31.69 -1.34 0.05
N GLN A 501 31.42 -0.17 -0.54
CA GLN A 501 32.47 0.77 -0.93
C GLN A 501 33.25 1.32 0.29
N GLN A 502 32.63 1.40 1.46
CA GLN A 502 33.30 1.85 2.68
C GLN A 502 34.25 0.79 3.26
N PHE A 503 34.04 -0.51 2.99
CA PHE A 503 34.95 -1.57 3.46
C PHE A 503 36.36 -1.51 2.84
N LYS A 504 36.58 -0.65 1.82
CA LYS A 504 37.91 -0.30 1.33
C LYS A 504 38.76 0.41 2.39
N SER A 505 38.12 1.11 3.31
CA SER A 505 38.79 1.88 4.37
C SER A 505 38.54 1.30 5.76
N PHE A 506 37.42 0.62 6.01
CA PHE A 506 37.06 0.13 7.34
C PHE A 506 36.96 -1.40 7.39
N ASP A 507 37.27 -2.00 8.53
CA ASP A 507 37.06 -3.44 8.76
C ASP A 507 35.69 -3.73 9.40
N ARG A 508 35.15 -2.76 10.13
CA ARG A 508 33.84 -2.81 10.79
C ARG A 508 33.01 -1.58 10.44
N ILE A 509 31.76 -1.81 10.04
CA ILE A 509 30.78 -0.76 9.77
C ILE A 509 29.52 -1.05 10.59
N ASP A 510 29.07 -0.08 11.37
CA ASP A 510 27.84 -0.16 12.17
C ASP A 510 26.81 0.82 11.59
N ILE A 511 25.65 0.34 11.15
CA ILE A 511 24.53 1.15 10.65
C ILE A 511 23.47 1.22 11.74
N VAL A 512 23.15 2.42 12.20
CA VAL A 512 22.28 2.64 13.36
C VAL A 512 21.02 3.41 12.94
N PHE A 513 19.85 2.82 13.18
CA PHE A 513 18.54 3.42 12.89
C PHE A 513 17.82 3.85 14.17
N ASP A 514 16.94 4.84 14.06
CA ASP A 514 16.01 5.21 15.12
C ASP A 514 15.08 4.04 15.48
N SER A 515 14.68 3.98 16.75
CA SER A 515 13.63 3.07 17.22
C SER A 515 12.26 3.45 16.63
N HIS A 516 11.36 2.47 16.56
CA HIS A 516 9.96 2.66 16.16
C HIS A 516 9.21 3.72 16.99
N ILE A 517 9.65 3.99 18.23
CA ILE A 517 8.96 4.89 19.18
C ILE A 517 9.48 6.34 19.08
N SER A 518 10.57 6.60 18.34
CA SER A 518 11.21 7.94 18.21
C SER A 518 10.26 9.08 17.87
N LYS A 519 9.29 8.85 16.98
CA LYS A 519 8.29 9.87 16.62
C LYS A 519 7.41 10.31 17.79
N ALA A 520 7.12 9.42 18.73
CA ALA A 520 6.31 9.76 19.91
C ALA A 520 7.06 10.73 20.84
N LEU A 521 8.38 10.63 20.92
CA LEU A 521 9.21 11.56 21.69
C LEU A 521 9.19 12.98 21.10
N LYS A 522 9.23 13.09 19.76
CA LYS A 522 9.13 14.39 19.08
C LYS A 522 7.73 15.02 19.19
N ALA A 523 6.71 14.28 19.64
CA ALA A 523 5.38 14.82 19.89
C ALA A 523 5.32 15.70 21.15
N TYR A 524 6.23 15.52 22.13
CA TYR A 524 6.23 16.31 23.37
C TYR A 524 6.54 17.80 23.17
N THR A 525 7.12 18.19 22.03
CA THR A 525 7.32 19.60 21.66
C THR A 525 6.09 20.27 21.04
N GLN A 526 4.98 19.51 20.89
CA GLN A 526 3.72 19.97 20.33
C GLN A 526 2.62 19.85 21.39
N ARG A 527 2.03 20.98 21.82
CA ARG A 527 0.94 20.99 22.83
C ARG A 527 -0.30 20.23 22.36
N HIS A 528 -0.46 20.10 21.04
CA HIS A 528 -1.43 19.21 20.41
C HIS A 528 -0.71 18.42 19.33
N GLY A 529 -0.62 17.09 19.51
CA GLY A 529 0.06 16.21 18.58
C GLY A 529 -0.47 16.41 17.16
N ASN A 530 0.36 16.96 16.27
CA ASN A 530 0.19 16.70 14.86
C ASN A 530 0.70 15.28 14.65
N ASP A 531 -0.20 14.30 14.72
CA ASP A 531 -0.05 13.15 13.84
C ASP A 531 0.03 13.74 12.43
N ASN A 532 1.25 13.94 11.94
CA ASN A 532 1.47 14.10 10.51
C ASN A 532 1.00 12.78 9.91
N MET A 533 -0.28 12.73 9.55
CA MET A 533 -0.99 11.60 8.96
C MET A 533 -0.47 11.36 7.54
N SER A 534 0.82 11.08 7.42
CA SER A 534 1.41 10.45 6.25
C SER A 534 0.79 9.07 6.10
N ASN A 535 0.59 8.63 4.86
CA ASN A 535 0.15 7.26 4.59
C ASN A 535 1.08 6.30 5.35
N LYS A 536 0.47 5.37 6.09
CA LYS A 536 1.18 4.33 6.83
C LYS A 536 1.42 3.16 5.89
N TYR A 537 2.52 2.45 6.11
CA TYR A 537 2.91 1.31 5.29
C TYR A 537 3.20 0.11 6.19
N ASP A 538 2.84 -1.07 5.70
CA ASP A 538 3.33 -2.36 6.18
C ASP A 538 4.10 -2.95 5.00
N LEU A 539 5.43 -2.98 5.05
CA LEU A 539 6.29 -3.28 3.89
C LEU A 539 6.78 -4.72 3.91
N LYS A 540 6.84 -5.32 2.73
CA LYS A 540 7.49 -6.59 2.43
C LYS A 540 8.64 -6.36 1.45
N LYS A 541 9.57 -7.31 1.43
CA LYS A 541 10.77 -7.31 0.57
C LYS A 541 10.42 -7.18 -0.92
N SER A 542 9.30 -7.77 -1.33
CA SER A 542 8.81 -7.80 -2.71
C SER A 542 8.02 -6.56 -3.13
N ASP A 543 7.72 -5.64 -2.20
CA ASP A 543 6.93 -4.44 -2.49
C ASP A 543 7.72 -3.45 -3.34
N LEU A 544 7.00 -2.73 -4.19
CA LEU A 544 7.53 -1.59 -4.93
C LEU A 544 7.69 -0.39 -4.01
N LEU A 545 8.81 0.32 -4.17
CA LEU A 545 9.00 1.58 -3.46
C LEU A 545 7.99 2.65 -3.91
N ALA A 546 7.56 3.46 -2.94
CA ALA A 546 6.64 4.57 -3.17
C ALA A 546 7.18 5.53 -4.25
N SER A 547 6.29 5.93 -5.17
CA SER A 547 6.64 6.84 -6.27
C SER A 547 7.15 8.19 -5.78
N LYS A 548 6.59 8.70 -4.68
CA LYS A 548 7.05 9.89 -3.95
C LYS A 548 8.00 9.51 -2.81
N TYR A 549 9.18 9.02 -3.19
CA TYR A 549 10.12 8.39 -2.27
C TYR A 549 10.45 9.23 -1.02
N HIS A 550 10.84 10.50 -1.16
CA HIS A 550 11.22 11.32 0.00
C HIS A 550 10.06 11.59 0.97
N GLU A 551 8.86 11.87 0.44
CA GLU A 551 7.65 12.03 1.27
C GLU A 551 7.38 10.76 2.08
N PHE A 552 7.51 9.60 1.43
CA PHE A 552 7.39 8.29 2.07
C PHE A 552 8.45 8.08 3.16
N VAL A 553 9.73 8.34 2.89
CA VAL A 553 10.83 8.13 3.84
C VAL A 553 10.64 9.00 5.09
N HIS A 554 10.32 10.28 4.97
CA HIS A 554 10.07 11.16 6.14
C HIS A 554 8.95 10.61 7.06
N GLY A 555 7.91 10.01 6.46
CA GLY A 555 6.80 9.38 7.18
C GLY A 555 7.12 8.00 7.76
N ASN A 556 8.01 7.23 7.13
CA ASN A 556 8.07 5.78 7.32
C ASN A 556 9.50 5.21 7.48
N ARG A 557 10.49 6.03 7.92
CA ARG A 557 11.88 5.60 8.12
C ARG A 557 12.01 4.29 8.89
N ALA A 558 11.34 4.16 10.04
CA ALA A 558 11.44 2.98 10.88
C ALA A 558 10.88 1.71 10.20
N VAL A 559 9.76 1.82 9.47
CA VAL A 559 9.20 0.69 8.72
C VAL A 559 10.15 0.25 7.60
N LEU A 560 10.72 1.21 6.87
CA LEU A 560 11.71 0.94 5.83
C LEU A 560 12.99 0.32 6.41
N ALA A 561 13.51 0.85 7.52
CA ALA A 561 14.70 0.35 8.21
C ALA A 561 14.54 -1.10 8.67
N LYS A 562 13.37 -1.46 9.22
CA LYS A 562 13.05 -2.84 9.60
C LYS A 562 13.14 -3.78 8.40
N CYS A 563 12.46 -3.43 7.31
CA CYS A 563 12.45 -4.25 6.10
C CYS A 563 13.84 -4.34 5.45
N MET A 564 14.64 -3.26 5.50
CA MET A 564 16.04 -3.26 5.04
C MET A 564 16.91 -4.22 5.85
N SER A 565 16.81 -4.16 7.19
CA SER A 565 17.53 -5.09 8.09
C SER A 565 17.18 -6.54 7.76
N GLU A 566 15.91 -6.85 7.54
CA GLU A 566 15.46 -8.18 7.12
C GLU A 566 15.98 -8.61 5.74
N CYS A 567 16.12 -7.67 4.80
CA CYS A 567 16.72 -7.95 3.50
C CYS A 567 18.21 -8.26 3.62
N TRP A 568 18.98 -7.47 4.38
CA TRP A 568 20.43 -7.66 4.53
C TRP A 568 20.82 -8.94 5.28
N ARG A 569 19.90 -9.54 6.04
CA ARG A 569 20.08 -10.88 6.64
C ARG A 569 19.99 -12.02 5.63
N GLU A 570 19.46 -11.80 4.43
CA GLU A 570 19.30 -12.85 3.44
C GLU A 570 20.66 -13.38 2.98
N PRO A 571 20.85 -14.71 2.89
CA PRO A 571 22.12 -15.32 2.48
C PRO A 571 22.68 -14.73 1.18
N ALA A 572 21.80 -14.43 0.22
CA ALA A 572 22.18 -13.84 -1.07
C ALA A 572 22.85 -12.46 -0.93
N LEU A 573 22.45 -11.64 0.05
CA LEU A 573 23.07 -10.33 0.29
C LEU A 573 24.26 -10.42 1.24
N VAL A 574 24.20 -11.28 2.26
CA VAL A 574 25.32 -11.51 3.19
C VAL A 574 26.57 -11.99 2.43
N GLN A 575 26.38 -12.82 1.40
CA GLN A 575 27.48 -13.32 0.55
C GLN A 575 28.19 -12.25 -0.27
N LEU A 576 27.60 -11.06 -0.42
CA LEU A 576 28.25 -9.93 -1.10
C LEU A 576 29.25 -9.19 -0.20
N LEU A 577 29.23 -9.44 1.12
CA LEU A 577 30.17 -8.81 2.05
C LEU A 577 31.61 -9.29 1.75
N PRO A 578 32.62 -8.41 1.84
CA PRO A 578 34.01 -8.82 1.66
C PRO A 578 34.49 -9.74 2.78
N ASP A 579 35.51 -10.56 2.49
CA ASP A 579 36.09 -11.49 3.47
C ASP A 579 36.66 -10.74 4.68
N HIS A 580 36.49 -11.33 5.87
CA HIS A 580 36.96 -10.79 7.15
C HIS A 580 36.41 -9.41 7.55
N LYS A 581 35.41 -8.88 6.83
CA LYS A 581 34.73 -7.63 7.16
C LYS A 581 33.47 -7.88 7.98
N VAL A 582 33.12 -6.90 8.81
CA VAL A 582 31.97 -6.98 9.72
C VAL A 582 30.99 -5.84 9.45
N LEU A 583 29.74 -6.20 9.16
CA LEU A 583 28.62 -5.25 9.12
C LEU A 583 27.76 -5.47 10.36
N VAL A 584 27.51 -4.41 11.13
CA VAL A 584 26.54 -4.40 12.22
C VAL A 584 25.35 -3.56 11.82
N VAL A 585 24.14 -4.06 12.04
CA VAL A 585 22.89 -3.33 11.77
C VAL A 585 22.10 -3.26 13.07
N ALA A 586 21.85 -2.06 13.55
CA ALA A 586 21.17 -1.81 14.81
C ALA A 586 19.97 -0.89 14.62
N GLY A 587 18.87 -1.20 15.30
CA GLY A 587 17.59 -0.53 15.08
C GLY A 587 16.89 -1.02 13.80
N PRO A 588 15.59 -0.78 13.66
CA PRO A 588 14.69 -0.08 14.59
C PRO A 588 14.19 -0.94 15.78
N SER A 589 14.61 -2.21 15.87
CA SER A 589 14.43 -3.10 17.02
C SER A 589 15.48 -2.86 18.13
N GLU A 590 15.25 -3.40 19.32
CA GLU A 590 16.22 -3.36 20.42
C GLU A 590 17.48 -4.15 20.08
N GLU A 591 17.35 -5.27 19.35
CA GLU A 591 18.47 -6.10 18.90
C GLU A 591 19.40 -5.39 17.89
N ALA A 592 20.71 -5.65 18.03
CA ALA A 592 21.74 -5.31 17.05
C ALA A 592 22.33 -6.59 16.45
N ILE A 593 22.54 -6.59 15.14
CA ILE A 593 22.80 -7.81 14.37
C ILE A 593 24.14 -7.73 13.68
N ILE A 594 24.93 -8.78 13.83
CA ILE A 594 26.20 -8.94 13.16
C ILE A 594 26.04 -9.78 11.89
N LEU A 595 26.57 -9.26 10.79
CA LEU A 595 26.59 -9.89 9.48
C LEU A 595 28.03 -10.03 9.03
N LYS A 596 28.42 -11.27 8.69
CA LYS A 596 29.72 -11.62 8.11
C LYS A 596 29.50 -12.61 6.99
N LYS A 597 30.35 -12.54 5.96
CA LYS A 597 30.32 -13.51 4.86
C LYS A 597 30.55 -14.93 5.41
N ASP A 598 29.85 -15.91 4.85
CA ASP A 598 29.93 -17.34 5.22
C ASP A 598 29.60 -17.68 6.69
N VAL A 599 29.03 -16.74 7.45
CA VAL A 599 28.61 -16.94 8.84
C VAL A 599 27.14 -16.57 8.98
N ALA A 600 26.39 -17.38 9.72
CA ALA A 600 24.99 -17.08 10.01
C ALA A 600 24.87 -15.76 10.80
N PRO A 601 23.84 -14.93 10.52
CA PRO A 601 23.59 -13.71 11.30
C PRO A 601 23.49 -14.00 12.80
N GLY A 602 24.14 -13.17 13.61
CA GLY A 602 24.11 -13.27 15.08
C GLY A 602 23.59 -11.99 15.74
N ILE A 603 23.22 -12.07 17.01
CA ILE A 603 22.86 -10.91 17.85
C ILE A 603 24.09 -10.50 18.67
N ILE A 604 24.28 -9.19 18.87
CA ILE A 604 25.31 -8.64 19.77
C ILE A 604 24.62 -8.14 21.04
N GLU A 605 24.68 -8.93 22.12
CA GLU A 605 24.02 -8.63 23.39
C GLU A 605 24.54 -7.33 24.01
N GLU A 606 25.83 -6.99 23.84
CA GLU A 606 26.42 -5.75 24.37
C GLU A 606 25.87 -4.47 23.72
N LEU A 607 25.17 -4.61 22.58
CA LEU A 607 24.55 -3.51 21.84
C LEU A 607 23.02 -3.49 21.97
N GLU A 608 22.46 -4.38 22.79
CA GLU A 608 21.05 -4.35 23.16
C GLU A 608 20.80 -3.16 24.08
N CYS A 609 19.84 -2.32 23.72
CA CYS A 609 19.55 -1.10 24.48
C CYS A 609 18.10 -0.64 24.24
N ASN A 610 17.61 0.17 25.17
CA ASN A 610 16.32 0.86 25.06
C ASN A 610 16.46 2.29 24.49
N HIS A 611 17.60 2.61 23.87
CA HIS A 611 17.82 3.92 23.25
C HIS A 611 16.83 4.12 22.10
N ILE A 612 16.16 5.26 22.10
CA ILE A 612 15.08 5.53 21.16
C ILE A 612 15.58 6.21 19.87
N GLU A 613 16.56 7.11 19.99
CA GLU A 613 17.12 7.84 18.85
C GLU A 613 18.50 7.27 18.46
N ALA A 614 18.80 7.29 17.15
CA ALA A 614 20.05 6.76 16.62
C ALA A 614 21.26 7.53 17.15
N ASP A 615 21.11 8.83 17.43
CA ASP A 615 22.17 9.70 17.91
C ASP A 615 22.84 9.16 19.18
N THR A 616 22.09 8.89 20.24
CA THR A 616 22.57 8.33 21.51
C THR A 616 23.01 6.88 21.35
N ARG A 617 22.31 6.09 20.52
CA ARG A 617 22.68 4.69 20.26
C ARG A 617 24.05 4.58 19.59
N MET A 618 24.42 5.50 18.69
CA MET A 618 25.75 5.51 18.08
C MET A 618 26.89 5.66 19.10
N LEU A 619 26.67 6.34 20.24
CA LEU A 619 27.68 6.48 21.29
C LEU A 619 27.91 5.16 22.03
N LEU A 620 26.85 4.38 22.27
CA LEU A 620 26.97 3.02 22.81
C LEU A 620 27.79 2.13 21.87
N HIS A 621 27.54 2.20 20.57
CA HIS A 621 28.33 1.48 19.57
C HIS A 621 29.81 1.89 19.61
N ALA A 622 30.12 3.18 19.73
CA ALA A 622 31.49 3.65 19.86
C ALA A 622 32.19 3.09 21.12
N GLN A 623 31.47 3.02 22.25
CA GLN A 623 31.97 2.46 23.50
C GLN A 623 32.23 0.95 23.40
N VAL A 624 31.30 0.18 22.83
CA VAL A 624 31.48 -1.27 22.62
C VAL A 624 32.60 -1.55 21.63
N ILE A 625 32.75 -0.74 20.58
CA ILE A 625 33.88 -0.88 19.65
C ILE A 625 35.20 -0.67 20.39
N GLN A 626 35.29 0.35 21.24
CA GLN A 626 36.48 0.62 22.05
C GLN A 626 36.80 -0.55 23.00
N SER A 627 35.80 -1.14 23.64
CA SER A 627 35.99 -2.23 24.61
C SER A 627 36.52 -3.53 23.99
N THR A 628 36.40 -3.70 22.67
CA THR A 628 37.02 -4.84 21.96
C THR A 628 38.54 -4.76 21.88
N TYR A 629 39.14 -3.58 22.10
CA TYR A 629 40.56 -3.27 21.93
C TYR A 629 41.14 -3.53 20.52
N VAL A 630 40.32 -3.99 19.56
CA VAL A 630 40.71 -4.20 18.16
C VAL A 630 40.76 -2.87 17.41
N PHE A 631 39.79 -2.00 17.68
CA PHE A 631 39.63 -0.70 17.06
C PHE A 631 39.95 0.40 18.05
N LYS A 632 40.79 1.33 17.63
CA LYS A 632 41.22 2.46 18.46
C LYS A 632 40.65 3.79 18.02
N LYS A 633 40.14 3.83 16.79
CA LYS A 633 39.65 5.04 16.14
C LYS A 633 38.23 4.80 15.61
N VAL A 634 37.34 5.75 15.80
CA VAL A 634 35.97 5.68 15.27
C VAL A 634 35.65 6.93 14.47
N ILE A 635 35.07 6.72 13.29
CA ILE A 635 34.42 7.78 12.52
C ILE A 635 32.91 7.59 12.62
N ILE A 636 32.19 8.63 13.04
CA ILE A 636 30.73 8.64 13.02
C ILE A 636 30.27 9.52 11.85
N GLN A 637 29.58 8.93 10.88
CA GLN A 637 28.98 9.64 9.76
C GLN A 637 27.54 10.02 10.11
N ALA A 638 27.32 11.28 10.47
CA ALA A 638 26.02 11.82 10.82
C ALA A 638 25.89 13.28 10.35
N THR A 639 24.67 13.70 10.04
CA THR A 639 24.37 15.10 9.67
C THR A 639 23.79 15.90 10.83
N ASP A 640 23.26 15.25 11.85
CA ASP A 640 22.68 15.92 13.00
C ASP A 640 23.75 16.54 13.91
N THR A 641 23.45 17.74 14.41
CA THR A 641 24.33 18.49 15.31
C THR A 641 24.41 17.83 16.68
N ASP A 642 23.34 17.14 17.09
CA ASP A 642 23.23 16.53 18.41
C ASP A 642 24.26 15.40 18.58
N VAL A 643 24.55 14.66 17.49
CA VAL A 643 25.61 13.64 17.44
C VAL A 643 26.99 14.25 17.72
N ILE A 644 27.28 15.45 17.18
CA ILE A 644 28.57 16.12 17.39
C ILE A 644 28.72 16.51 18.87
N LEU A 645 27.67 17.08 19.46
CA LEU A 645 27.68 17.49 20.86
C LEU A 645 27.80 16.29 21.80
N LEU A 646 27.07 15.21 21.52
CA LEU A 646 27.17 13.95 22.26
C LEU A 646 28.58 13.35 22.16
N CYS A 647 29.23 13.40 20.99
CA CYS A 647 30.60 12.94 20.83
C CYS A 647 31.60 13.76 21.63
N ILE A 648 31.47 15.09 21.66
CA ILE A 648 32.36 15.97 22.43
C ILE A 648 32.16 15.73 23.93
N ALA A 649 30.90 15.72 24.39
CA ALA A 649 30.56 15.53 25.80
C ALA A 649 31.06 14.19 26.36
N ASN A 650 31.02 13.13 25.55
CA ASN A 650 31.37 11.77 25.99
C ASN A 650 32.77 11.31 25.52
N ALA A 651 33.55 12.17 24.85
CA ALA A 651 34.85 11.81 24.27
C ALA A 651 35.79 11.12 25.29
N LYS A 652 35.88 11.70 26.50
CA LYS A 652 36.74 11.20 27.58
C LYS A 652 36.24 9.87 28.16
N ILE A 653 34.91 9.69 28.25
CA ILE A 653 34.28 8.48 28.80
C ILE A 653 34.49 7.30 27.85
N ILE A 654 34.35 7.53 26.54
CA ILE A 654 34.51 6.48 25.53
C ILE A 654 35.98 6.02 25.44
N GLY A 655 36.95 6.92 25.58
CA GLY A 655 38.36 6.54 25.69
C GLY A 655 38.98 5.98 24.40
N LEU A 656 38.59 6.50 23.24
CA LEU A 656 39.21 6.20 21.94
C LEU A 656 40.45 7.07 21.70
N GLU A 657 41.40 6.59 20.89
CA GLU A 657 42.54 7.40 20.42
C GLU A 657 42.08 8.51 19.45
N ALA A 658 41.02 8.25 18.67
CA ALA A 658 40.37 9.24 17.83
C ALA A 658 38.86 9.00 17.71
N LEU A 659 38.08 10.08 17.90
CA LEU A 659 36.64 10.12 17.66
C LEU A 659 36.33 11.31 16.74
N VAL A 660 35.97 11.01 15.49
CA VAL A 660 35.77 12.02 14.44
C VAL A 660 34.36 11.93 13.88
N VAL A 661 33.65 13.05 13.83
CA VAL A 661 32.35 13.11 13.15
C VAL A 661 32.56 13.56 11.71
N LYS A 662 32.12 12.74 10.75
CA LYS A 662 32.07 13.06 9.31
C LYS A 662 30.68 13.61 8.98
N SER A 663 30.56 14.93 8.97
CA SER A 663 29.31 15.62 8.64
C SER A 663 29.26 16.01 7.16
N LEU A 664 28.09 15.86 6.53
CA LEU A 664 27.84 16.31 5.15
C LEU A 664 26.99 17.58 5.19
N ASN A 665 27.52 18.68 4.66
CA ASN A 665 26.70 19.85 4.40
C ASN A 665 25.84 19.57 3.15
N THR A 666 24.54 19.37 3.35
CA THR A 666 23.60 18.99 2.27
C THR A 666 23.45 20.06 1.19
N THR A 667 23.68 21.33 1.52
CA THR A 667 23.57 22.45 0.57
C THR A 667 24.78 22.53 -0.37
N THR A 668 25.98 22.44 0.19
CA THR A 668 27.24 22.54 -0.56
C THR A 668 27.77 21.21 -1.06
N LYS A 669 27.21 20.09 -0.57
CA LYS A 669 27.67 18.71 -0.80
C LYS A 669 29.14 18.48 -0.41
N VAL A 670 29.61 19.22 0.58
CA VAL A 670 30.99 19.12 1.10
C VAL A 670 30.99 18.35 2.41
N HIS A 671 31.90 17.38 2.52
CA HIS A 671 32.19 16.70 3.77
C HIS A 671 33.11 17.52 4.66
N THR A 672 32.80 17.56 5.95
CA THR A 672 33.65 18.12 7.00
C THR A 672 33.87 17.07 8.08
N TYR A 673 35.12 16.88 8.46
CA TYR A 673 35.56 16.03 9.55
C TYR A 673 35.78 16.89 10.78
N ILE A 674 35.19 16.50 11.91
CA ILE A 674 35.20 17.25 13.17
C ILE A 674 35.87 16.36 14.22
N ASN A 675 37.00 16.79 14.76
CA ASN A 675 37.71 16.06 15.80
C ASN A 675 37.09 16.37 17.18
N SER A 676 36.21 15.48 17.64
CA SER A 676 35.46 15.67 18.89
C SER A 676 36.33 15.60 20.13
N ILE A 677 37.39 14.77 20.11
CA ILE A 677 38.34 14.66 21.23
C ILE A 677 39.12 15.96 21.40
N TYR A 678 39.59 16.54 20.29
CA TYR A 678 40.32 17.80 20.32
C TYR A 678 39.46 18.93 20.89
N ILE A 679 38.19 19.05 20.46
CA ILE A 679 37.28 20.06 21.02
C ILE A 679 37.05 19.83 22.52
N ALA A 680 36.83 18.59 22.94
CA ALA A 680 36.65 18.26 24.36
C ALA A 680 37.87 18.65 25.19
N GLN A 681 39.08 18.37 24.70
CA GLN A 681 40.33 18.73 25.37
C GLN A 681 40.49 20.25 25.46
N GLU A 682 40.20 20.98 24.39
CA GLU A 682 40.27 22.44 24.37
C GLU A 682 39.26 23.10 25.32
N ILE A 683 38.07 22.52 25.49
CA ILE A 683 37.09 22.99 26.49
C ILE A 683 37.63 22.82 27.91
N ILE A 684 38.27 21.69 28.20
CA ILE A 684 38.90 21.44 29.51
C ILE A 684 40.06 22.40 29.74
N ASP A 685 40.94 22.54 28.76
CA ASP A 685 42.20 23.28 28.92
C ASP A 685 42.00 24.80 28.89
N LYS A 686 41.14 25.30 28.00
CA LYS A 686 40.89 26.74 27.85
C LYS A 686 39.76 27.26 28.72
N TRP A 687 38.70 26.49 28.89
CA TRP A 687 37.49 26.95 29.58
C TRP A 687 37.34 26.35 30.98
N HIS A 688 38.16 25.36 31.34
CA HIS A 688 38.14 24.73 32.66
C HIS A 688 36.79 24.14 33.04
N PHE A 689 36.02 23.68 32.04
CA PHE A 689 34.74 23.01 32.22
C PHE A 689 34.82 21.55 31.78
N ASP A 690 33.95 20.73 32.37
CA ASP A 690 33.68 19.40 31.83
C ASP A 690 32.91 19.52 30.50
N PRO A 691 33.32 18.83 29.42
CA PRO A 691 32.65 18.90 28.12
C PRO A 691 31.15 18.56 28.15
N SER A 692 30.68 17.80 29.14
CA SER A 692 29.26 17.52 29.36
C SER A 692 28.41 18.78 29.59
N VAL A 693 29.02 19.91 29.98
CA VAL A 693 28.34 21.20 30.10
C VAL A 693 27.65 21.61 28.80
N LEU A 694 28.19 21.21 27.64
CA LEU A 694 27.59 21.49 26.33
C LEU A 694 26.20 20.89 26.19
N LEU A 695 25.93 19.72 26.81
CA LEU A 695 24.60 19.10 26.77
C LEU A 695 23.59 19.93 27.57
N THR A 696 24.00 20.41 28.74
CA THR A 696 23.18 21.32 29.58
C THR A 696 22.88 22.62 28.83
N LEU A 697 23.90 23.24 28.25
CA LEU A 697 23.75 24.47 27.46
C LEU A 697 22.86 24.25 26.23
N HIS A 698 23.02 23.11 25.55
CA HIS A 698 22.19 22.75 24.41
C HIS A 698 20.73 22.54 24.79
N ALA A 699 20.45 21.95 25.95
CA ALA A 699 19.10 21.79 26.48
C ALA A 699 18.48 23.14 26.92
N LEU A 700 19.24 24.02 27.58
CA LEU A 700 18.77 25.32 28.04
C LEU A 700 18.54 26.33 26.90
N SER A 701 19.35 26.23 25.84
CA SER A 701 19.21 27.03 24.62
C SER A 701 18.26 26.39 23.58
N GLY A 702 17.52 25.36 23.98
CA GLY A 702 16.53 24.64 23.18
C GLY A 702 17.10 23.59 22.23
N CYS A 703 16.42 22.45 22.17
CA CYS A 703 16.75 21.30 21.31
C CYS A 703 15.47 20.57 20.86
N ASP A 704 15.61 19.36 20.30
CA ASP A 704 14.45 18.56 19.85
C ASP A 704 13.48 18.18 20.99
N THR A 705 13.91 18.27 22.26
CA THR A 705 13.11 17.93 23.44
C THR A 705 12.78 19.11 24.36
N THR A 706 13.44 20.27 24.20
CA THR A 706 13.23 21.46 25.04
C THR A 706 13.02 22.73 24.22
N SER A 707 12.18 23.64 24.72
CA SER A 707 12.05 24.98 24.14
C SER A 707 13.28 25.84 24.43
N PHE A 708 13.52 26.88 23.64
CA PHE A 708 14.45 27.94 24.01
C PHE A 708 13.72 29.15 24.61
N ILE A 709 14.40 29.81 25.56
CA ILE A 709 13.92 31.07 26.13
C ILE A 709 14.13 32.17 25.09
N ARG A 710 13.05 32.86 24.71
CA ARG A 710 13.10 33.94 23.73
C ARG A 710 14.20 34.95 24.07
N ASN A 711 15.02 35.31 23.07
CA ASN A 711 16.21 36.18 23.15
C ASN A 711 17.46 35.58 23.83
N ILE A 712 17.40 34.33 24.31
CA ILE A 712 18.57 33.59 24.75
C ILE A 712 18.95 32.61 23.64
N THR A 713 20.05 32.88 22.93
CA THR A 713 20.52 32.06 21.82
C THR A 713 21.66 31.13 22.25
N LYS A 714 21.89 30.06 21.48
CA LYS A 714 23.06 29.16 21.66
C LYS A 714 24.42 29.85 21.72
N THR A 715 24.53 31.08 21.21
CA THR A 715 25.77 31.88 21.23
C THR A 715 25.89 32.79 22.44
N ASN A 716 24.77 33.13 23.08
CA ASN A 716 24.71 34.09 24.20
C ASN A 716 24.73 33.40 25.57
N PHE A 717 24.39 32.11 25.62
CA PHE A 717 24.57 31.23 26.78
C PHE A 717 26.00 30.70 26.81
#